data_AF-A0A7S1ITV6-F1
#
_entry.id   AF-A0A7S1ITV6-F1
#
_cell.length_a   1.000
_cell.length_b   1.000
_cell.length_c   1.000
_cell.angle_alpha   90.00
_cell.angle_beta   90.00
_cell.angle_gamma   90.00
#
_symmetry.space_group_name_H-M   'P 1'
#
loop_
_entity.id
_entity.type
_entity.pdbx_description
1 polymer ?
#
loop_
_entity_poly.entity_id
_entity_poly.type
_entity_poly.pdbx_seq_one_letter_code
_entity_poly.pdbx_strand_id
1 'polypeptide(L)'
;VVLAGNFPSLDAEDSSQLLHNALLMVLSLLEGRLSDHIEHEIVTLLSWEVLGGRLNVLWETVVGPGLTAGCYGQSWEGDGDLELAFNMFLLLHMLRIDVVLEEFPGRQALQEMLGTVEIARDGKIERIHFRKPESCRMLQEDTKKDLISTVDRASTHRKLADFFEKCEALIVVMEHHRTLERTLARLIPQVPELGAGAGPLGTHVRPLLLRLRCAAISAHCTSRGLLTLCMWLVAVLINFVICMEDLYYGPTGSTLMTAVVYALALGMLALNLAACATVFIIKMPQLLDLQDLPFETPNPFAECLDRFWLRPQAVLDILWVHTTEFALLVCTLLGLLWSPLFFSLHLLAILQGNSLLGSVVQSVTLNGFSLLLTGLLGTIIVYLFTVVAYVSFKEDFVDPDGNDYCESLVTCFVFAMSNGIRAGGGLGELLVSRRWGQEMYGQRVVFDIAFFVVVIMCVLNVIFGIIIDTFGELREQRKEVEQDVREKCFICGISATTFDRQLEGGFGEHVSRHHNMWEYLYLMLHLRYKPVDELTGQESYIHSAIKRRDLSFFPLQKSLQLYELEVTPGAEEFPEDGIPASTEILQCLNALHSALNTHMDESKRKVEDVSSRVTQLESIVGRLDQKIDSMLTKTNHLLAAQRAGQPTAHRGDMAQRHKSPRAGVPGSTSRSVLLTPSTACMPPPVSLDAPELGAPNVPIPRLSIGQVSPAHGAGPSHHERGAEGDGLSR
;
A
#
# COMPACT_ATOMS: atom_id res chain seq x y z
N VAL A 1 -0.48 -20.21 37.24
CA VAL A 1 -0.52 -19.42 38.50
C VAL A 1 -0.67 -17.93 38.22
N VAL A 2 0.24 -17.28 37.48
CA VAL A 2 0.13 -15.85 37.13
C VAL A 2 -1.15 -15.54 36.35
N LEU A 3 -1.43 -16.33 35.31
CA LEU A 3 -2.65 -16.22 34.50
C LEU A 3 -3.95 -16.48 35.29
N ALA A 4 -3.85 -17.19 36.43
CA ALA A 4 -4.98 -17.51 37.31
C ALA A 4 -5.29 -16.38 38.32
N GLY A 5 -4.48 -15.32 38.39
CA GLY A 5 -4.87 -14.04 39.00
C GLY A 5 -4.79 -13.91 40.52
N ASN A 6 -4.10 -14.80 41.23
CA ASN A 6 -3.96 -14.69 42.69
C ASN A 6 -2.74 -13.84 43.09
N PHE A 7 -2.87 -12.51 43.01
CA PHE A 7 -1.84 -11.57 43.50
C PHE A 7 -2.42 -10.52 44.47
N PRO A 8 -2.66 -10.89 45.74
CA PRO A 8 -3.17 -9.96 46.73
C PRO A 8 -2.16 -8.87 47.19
N SER A 9 -0.92 -8.87 46.68
CA SER A 9 0.19 -8.05 47.19
C SER A 9 0.96 -7.25 46.13
N LEU A 10 0.48 -7.17 44.89
CA LEU A 10 1.12 -6.43 43.79
C LEU A 10 0.25 -5.23 43.40
N ASP A 11 0.89 -4.11 43.06
CA ASP A 11 0.23 -2.95 42.49
C ASP A 11 -0.38 -3.30 41.12
N ALA A 12 -1.45 -2.61 40.72
CA ALA A 12 -2.23 -2.95 39.53
C ALA A 12 -1.41 -2.91 38.22
N GLU A 13 -0.47 -1.97 38.13
CA GLU A 13 0.41 -1.77 36.97
C GLU A 13 1.45 -2.91 36.84
N ASP A 14 2.13 -3.23 37.95
CA ASP A 14 3.07 -4.36 38.03
C ASP A 14 2.39 -5.70 37.76
N SER A 15 1.15 -5.87 38.25
CA SER A 15 0.36 -7.07 37.98
C SER A 15 -0.03 -7.20 36.50
N SER A 16 -0.30 -6.09 35.81
CA SER A 16 -0.65 -6.10 34.39
C SER A 16 0.57 -6.44 33.52
N GLN A 17 1.72 -5.85 33.83
CA GLN A 17 2.95 -6.12 33.10
C GLN A 17 3.47 -7.55 33.32
N LEU A 18 3.34 -8.08 34.54
CA LEU A 18 3.66 -9.49 34.81
C LEU A 18 2.74 -10.44 34.02
N LEU A 19 1.45 -10.10 33.92
CA LEU A 19 0.48 -10.87 33.15
C LEU A 19 0.80 -10.84 31.64
N HIS A 20 1.12 -9.66 31.11
CA HIS A 20 1.54 -9.48 29.73
C HIS A 20 2.78 -10.33 29.39
N ASN A 21 3.83 -10.24 30.21
CA ASN A 21 5.06 -11.03 30.01
C ASN A 21 4.80 -12.54 30.12
N ALA A 22 3.94 -12.98 31.05
CA ALA A 22 3.58 -14.39 31.18
C ALA A 22 2.78 -14.90 29.96
N LEU A 23 1.88 -14.07 29.40
CA LEU A 23 1.15 -14.37 28.17
C LEU A 23 2.10 -14.53 26.99
N LEU A 24 3.01 -13.57 26.79
CA LEU A 24 4.01 -13.63 25.72
C LEU A 24 4.88 -14.88 25.82
N MET A 25 5.32 -15.25 27.03
CA MET A 25 6.09 -16.47 27.24
C MET A 25 5.32 -17.72 26.79
N VAL A 26 4.03 -17.84 27.14
CA VAL A 26 3.21 -18.99 26.73
C VAL A 26 2.96 -18.98 25.23
N LEU A 27 2.72 -17.82 24.62
CA LEU A 27 2.59 -17.69 23.17
C LEU A 27 3.87 -18.13 22.45
N SER A 28 5.05 -17.73 22.94
CA SER A 28 6.34 -18.15 22.39
C SER A 28 6.62 -19.65 22.55
N LEU A 29 6.02 -20.33 23.54
CA LEU A 29 6.09 -21.80 23.65
C LEU A 29 5.19 -22.51 22.64
N LEU A 30 4.11 -21.85 22.20
CA LEU A 30 3.19 -22.36 21.17
C LEU A 30 3.64 -22.01 19.74
N GLU A 31 4.62 -21.12 19.57
CA GLU A 31 5.20 -20.79 18.27
C GLU A 31 5.80 -22.04 17.58
N GLY A 32 5.59 -22.13 16.27
CA GLY A 32 6.17 -23.20 15.43
C GLY A 32 5.62 -24.60 15.65
N ARG A 33 4.63 -24.81 16.54
CA ARG A 33 4.02 -26.12 16.84
C ARG A 33 5.06 -27.25 17.00
N LEU A 34 5.98 -27.07 17.95
CA LEU A 34 7.10 -27.99 18.19
C LEU A 34 6.63 -29.43 18.52
N SER A 35 5.52 -29.59 19.25
CA SER A 35 4.86 -30.88 19.49
C SER A 35 3.44 -30.71 20.05
N ASP A 36 2.52 -31.61 19.69
CA ASP A 36 1.15 -31.64 20.24
C ASP A 36 1.13 -31.86 21.77
N HIS A 37 2.20 -32.43 22.33
CA HIS A 37 2.33 -32.67 23.76
C HIS A 37 2.35 -31.36 24.57
N ILE A 38 3.05 -30.33 24.07
CA ILE A 38 3.13 -29.02 24.72
C ILE A 38 1.75 -28.33 24.71
N GLU A 39 1.05 -28.36 23.57
CA GLU A 39 -0.31 -27.82 23.47
C GLU A 39 -1.24 -28.51 24.49
N HIS A 40 -1.21 -29.85 24.54
CA HIS A 40 -2.04 -30.62 25.46
C HIS A 40 -1.72 -30.34 26.93
N GLU A 41 -0.43 -30.25 27.30
CA GLU A 41 -0.04 -29.94 28.68
C GLU A 41 -0.50 -28.54 29.10
N ILE A 42 -0.34 -27.54 28.23
CA ILE A 42 -0.81 -26.17 28.45
C ILE A 42 -2.33 -26.15 28.66
N VAL A 43 -3.11 -26.84 27.83
CA VAL A 43 -4.57 -26.92 27.98
C VAL A 43 -4.96 -27.56 29.31
N THR A 44 -4.26 -28.61 29.76
CA THR A 44 -4.57 -29.24 31.05
C THR A 44 -4.22 -28.38 32.27
N LEU A 45 -3.22 -27.50 32.14
CA LEU A 45 -2.75 -26.63 33.22
C LEU A 45 -3.51 -25.30 33.31
N LEU A 46 -4.09 -24.83 32.20
CA LEU A 46 -4.84 -23.58 32.16
C LEU A 46 -6.33 -23.79 32.45
N SER A 47 -6.85 -23.00 33.39
CA SER A 47 -8.31 -22.85 33.54
C SER A 47 -8.84 -21.83 32.54
N TRP A 48 -9.40 -22.31 31.43
CA TRP A 48 -9.91 -21.46 30.35
C TRP A 48 -11.14 -20.64 30.76
N GLU A 49 -11.95 -21.10 31.72
CA GLU A 49 -13.09 -20.34 32.27
C GLU A 49 -12.62 -19.05 32.97
N VAL A 50 -11.55 -19.13 33.78
CA VAL A 50 -10.95 -17.98 34.46
C VAL A 50 -10.35 -17.01 33.43
N LEU A 51 -9.72 -17.55 32.39
CA LEU A 51 -9.13 -16.75 31.31
C LEU A 51 -10.20 -16.00 30.52
N GLY A 52 -11.30 -16.68 30.15
CA GLY A 52 -12.44 -16.07 29.47
C GLY A 52 -13.14 -14.99 30.29
N GLY A 53 -13.33 -15.24 31.60
CA GLY A 53 -13.88 -14.24 32.52
C GLY A 53 -13.03 -12.97 32.61
N ARG A 54 -11.70 -13.11 32.62
CA ARG A 54 -10.77 -11.96 32.59
C ARG A 54 -10.80 -11.23 31.25
N LEU A 55 -10.85 -11.95 30.13
CA LEU A 55 -10.97 -11.36 28.80
C LEU A 55 -12.22 -10.48 28.69
N ASN A 56 -13.35 -10.94 29.25
CA ASN A 56 -14.58 -10.14 29.34
C ASN A 56 -14.39 -8.83 30.11
N VAL A 57 -13.76 -8.89 31.29
CA VAL A 57 -13.52 -7.69 32.12
C VAL A 57 -12.57 -6.70 31.43
N LEU A 58 -11.51 -7.19 30.80
CA LEU A 58 -10.61 -6.35 30.01
C LEU A 58 -11.34 -5.71 28.83
N TRP A 59 -12.17 -6.48 28.11
CA TRP A 59 -12.94 -5.98 26.99
C TRP A 59 -13.94 -4.87 27.38
N GLU A 60 -14.62 -5.02 28.53
CA GLU A 60 -15.51 -3.98 29.06
C GLU A 60 -14.74 -2.70 29.42
N THR A 61 -13.49 -2.83 29.89
CA THR A 61 -12.62 -1.69 30.20
C THR A 61 -12.23 -0.94 28.93
N VAL A 62 -11.90 -1.67 27.87
CA VAL A 62 -11.51 -1.12 26.56
C VAL A 62 -12.67 -0.44 25.84
N VAL A 63 -13.87 -1.03 25.83
CA VAL A 63 -15.03 -0.51 25.06
C VAL A 63 -15.84 0.54 25.84
N GLY A 64 -15.74 0.56 27.17
CA GLY A 64 -16.50 1.42 28.07
C GLY A 64 -17.98 1.03 28.21
N PRO A 65 -18.68 1.50 29.27
CA PRO A 65 -20.07 1.12 29.51
C PRO A 65 -21.02 1.79 28.49
N GLY A 66 -21.55 1.00 27.54
CA GLY A 66 -22.69 1.40 26.70
C GLY A 66 -22.44 1.61 25.21
N LEU A 67 -21.25 1.29 24.67
CA LEU A 67 -21.01 1.33 23.23
C LEU A 67 -21.23 -0.05 22.60
N THR A 68 -22.35 -0.20 21.87
CA THR A 68 -22.58 -1.34 20.98
C THR A 68 -21.59 -1.33 19.81
N ALA A 69 -21.27 -2.53 19.31
CA ALA A 69 -20.29 -2.94 18.29
C ALA A 69 -20.23 -2.20 16.93
N GLY A 70 -20.79 -0.99 16.79
CA GLY A 70 -20.83 -0.20 15.55
C GLY A 70 -19.96 1.07 15.53
N CYS A 71 -19.23 1.39 16.62
CA CYS A 71 -18.43 2.61 16.72
C CYS A 71 -16.92 2.36 16.53
N TYR A 72 -16.52 1.80 15.38
CA TYR A 72 -15.11 1.56 15.02
C TYR A 72 -14.39 2.84 14.54
N GLY A 73 -14.32 3.87 15.39
CA GLY A 73 -13.71 5.17 15.04
C GLY A 73 -12.66 5.71 16.02
N GLN A 74 -12.28 4.94 17.03
CA GLN A 74 -11.20 5.31 17.96
C GLN A 74 -9.91 4.60 17.56
N SER A 75 -8.80 5.36 17.58
CA SER A 75 -7.44 4.86 17.30
C SER A 75 -6.96 4.05 18.49
N TRP A 76 -6.92 2.73 18.36
CA TRP A 76 -6.53 1.80 19.43
C TRP A 76 -5.02 1.47 19.48
N GLU A 77 -4.20 2.37 18.92
CA GLU A 77 -2.75 2.24 18.93
C GLU A 77 -2.18 2.76 20.26
N GLY A 78 -1.40 1.91 20.93
CA GLY A 78 -0.77 2.23 22.21
C GLY A 78 -1.64 1.99 23.44
N ASP A 79 -2.80 1.35 23.28
CA ASP A 79 -3.62 0.91 24.41
C ASP A 79 -3.15 -0.47 24.89
N GLY A 80 -2.46 -0.49 26.04
CA GLY A 80 -1.90 -1.69 26.64
C GLY A 80 -2.96 -2.71 27.09
N ASP A 81 -4.16 -2.26 27.46
CA ASP A 81 -5.25 -3.16 27.89
C ASP A 81 -5.84 -3.90 26.69
N LEU A 82 -5.96 -3.22 25.54
CA LEU A 82 -6.38 -3.88 24.29
C LEU A 82 -5.33 -4.87 23.79
N GLU A 83 -4.05 -4.53 23.89
CA GLU A 83 -2.97 -5.45 23.50
C GLU A 83 -2.97 -6.71 24.38
N LEU A 84 -3.16 -6.54 25.69
CA LEU A 84 -3.31 -7.64 26.62
C LEU A 84 -4.55 -8.50 26.30
N ALA A 85 -5.70 -7.87 26.02
CA ALA A 85 -6.92 -8.56 25.61
C ALA A 85 -6.73 -9.33 24.29
N PHE A 86 -6.03 -8.73 23.31
CA PHE A 86 -5.72 -9.38 22.05
C PHE A 86 -4.80 -10.59 22.24
N ASN A 87 -3.74 -10.48 23.05
CA ASN A 87 -2.81 -11.59 23.32
C ASN A 87 -3.51 -12.74 24.06
N MET A 88 -4.44 -12.43 24.95
CA MET A 88 -5.26 -13.42 25.67
C MET A 88 -6.24 -14.13 24.73
N PHE A 89 -6.90 -13.37 23.84
CA PHE A 89 -7.72 -13.93 22.77
C PHE A 89 -6.90 -14.80 21.81
N LEU A 90 -5.71 -14.36 21.43
CA LEU A 90 -4.80 -15.10 20.57
C LEU A 90 -4.40 -16.43 21.20
N LEU A 91 -4.08 -16.46 22.49
CA LEU A 91 -3.76 -17.70 23.21
C LEU A 91 -4.94 -18.68 23.17
N LEU A 92 -6.15 -18.23 23.47
CA LEU A 92 -7.37 -19.07 23.41
C LEU A 92 -7.63 -19.58 21.98
N HIS A 93 -7.38 -18.73 20.98
CA HIS A 93 -7.54 -19.07 19.57
C HIS A 93 -6.52 -20.13 19.12
N MET A 94 -5.25 -19.98 19.50
CA MET A 94 -4.19 -20.95 19.17
C MET A 94 -4.45 -22.32 19.82
N LEU A 95 -4.97 -22.34 21.04
CA LEU A 95 -5.34 -23.56 21.76
C LEU A 95 -6.68 -24.18 21.30
N ARG A 96 -7.36 -23.59 20.30
CA ARG A 96 -8.66 -24.05 19.77
C ARG A 96 -9.75 -24.21 20.84
N ILE A 97 -9.77 -23.32 21.83
CA ILE A 97 -10.79 -23.33 22.90
C ILE A 97 -12.01 -22.51 22.47
N ASP A 98 -12.72 -23.02 21.47
CA ASP A 98 -13.82 -22.29 20.81
C ASP A 98 -15.02 -22.02 21.73
N VAL A 99 -15.25 -22.88 22.72
CA VAL A 99 -16.39 -22.77 23.67
C VAL A 99 -16.39 -21.42 24.41
N VAL A 100 -15.21 -20.98 24.87
CA VAL A 100 -15.07 -19.70 25.59
C VAL A 100 -15.16 -18.52 24.62
N LEU A 101 -14.65 -18.69 23.41
CA LEU A 101 -14.64 -17.64 22.39
C LEU A 101 -16.02 -17.41 21.77
N GLU A 102 -16.88 -18.43 21.70
CA GLU A 102 -18.25 -18.32 21.19
C GLU A 102 -19.14 -17.42 22.04
N GLU A 103 -18.95 -17.42 23.36
CA GLU A 103 -19.72 -16.61 24.30
C GLU A 103 -19.17 -15.18 24.47
N PHE A 104 -17.99 -14.90 23.93
CA PHE A 104 -17.30 -13.62 24.10
C PHE A 104 -17.90 -12.51 23.20
N PRO A 105 -18.44 -11.40 23.75
CA PRO A 105 -19.10 -10.35 22.96
C PRO A 105 -18.13 -9.61 22.02
N GLY A 106 -16.85 -9.55 22.35
CA GLY A 106 -15.82 -8.90 21.53
C GLY A 106 -15.21 -9.79 20.44
N ARG A 107 -15.70 -11.04 20.27
CA ARG A 107 -15.07 -12.03 19.38
C ARG A 107 -14.90 -11.50 17.96
N GLN A 108 -15.95 -10.94 17.39
CA GLN A 108 -15.92 -10.44 16.01
C GLN A 108 -14.87 -9.32 15.83
N ALA A 109 -14.79 -8.40 16.79
CA ALA A 109 -13.86 -7.28 16.73
C ALA A 109 -12.40 -7.75 16.81
N LEU A 110 -12.08 -8.65 17.76
CA LEU A 110 -10.72 -9.21 17.88
C LEU A 110 -10.37 -10.12 16.71
N GLN A 111 -11.33 -10.89 16.19
CA GLN A 111 -11.16 -11.74 15.01
C GLN A 111 -10.85 -10.92 13.74
N GLU A 112 -11.49 -9.77 13.55
CA GLU A 112 -11.18 -8.86 12.44
C GLU A 112 -9.75 -8.29 12.52
N MET A 113 -9.23 -8.09 13.73
CA MET A 113 -7.85 -7.66 13.97
C MET A 113 -6.82 -8.79 13.87
N LEU A 114 -7.24 -10.06 13.89
CA LEU A 114 -6.35 -11.20 13.81
C LEU A 114 -5.96 -11.49 12.36
N GLY A 115 -4.67 -11.33 12.05
CA GLY A 115 -4.06 -11.79 10.80
C GLY A 115 -3.46 -13.18 10.97
N THR A 116 -3.65 -14.03 9.97
CA THR A 116 -3.17 -15.41 9.97
C THR A 116 -2.54 -15.73 8.63
N VAL A 117 -1.27 -16.13 8.61
CA VAL A 117 -0.60 -16.58 7.38
C VAL A 117 0.24 -17.83 7.61
N GLU A 118 0.46 -18.59 6.55
CA GLU A 118 1.34 -19.76 6.55
C GLU A 118 2.71 -19.38 5.97
N ILE A 119 3.78 -19.80 6.63
CA ILE A 119 5.15 -19.54 6.20
C ILE A 119 5.94 -20.84 6.10
N ALA A 120 6.94 -20.84 5.23
CA ALA A 120 7.93 -21.91 5.15
C ALA A 120 9.18 -21.51 5.93
N ARG A 121 9.57 -22.32 6.90
CA ARG A 121 10.79 -22.15 7.69
C ARG A 121 11.46 -23.50 7.90
N ASP A 122 12.76 -23.59 7.61
CA ASP A 122 13.56 -24.81 7.77
C ASP A 122 12.94 -26.06 7.12
N GLY A 123 12.28 -25.87 5.97
CA GLY A 123 11.61 -26.92 5.20
C GLY A 123 10.22 -27.33 5.73
N LYS A 124 9.81 -26.85 6.91
CA LYS A 124 8.49 -27.05 7.51
C LYS A 124 7.55 -25.88 7.23
N ILE A 125 6.25 -26.14 7.35
CA ILE A 125 5.21 -25.12 7.25
C ILE A 125 4.78 -24.76 8.65
N GLU A 126 4.75 -23.48 8.96
CA GLU A 126 4.30 -22.96 10.25
C GLU A 126 3.22 -21.91 10.03
N ARG A 127 2.34 -21.73 11.01
CA ARG A 127 1.36 -20.65 11.02
C ARG A 127 1.84 -19.55 11.93
N ILE A 128 1.74 -18.31 11.45
CA ILE A 128 2.01 -17.11 12.23
C ILE A 128 0.71 -16.33 12.39
N HIS A 129 0.51 -15.83 13.61
CA HIS A 129 -0.60 -15.00 13.99
C HIS A 129 -0.08 -13.62 14.39
N PHE A 130 -0.73 -12.56 13.92
CA PHE A 130 -0.32 -11.19 14.22
C PHE A 130 -1.54 -10.28 14.33
N ARG A 131 -1.35 -9.11 14.96
CA ARG A 131 -2.39 -8.08 15.02
C ARG A 131 -2.28 -7.18 13.79
N LYS A 132 -3.35 -7.08 13.01
CA LYS A 132 -3.44 -6.20 11.84
C LYS A 132 -3.35 -4.74 12.29
N PRO A 133 -2.43 -3.94 11.73
CA PRO A 133 -2.40 -2.50 11.93
C PRO A 133 -3.69 -1.84 11.42
N GLU A 134 -4.11 -0.73 12.03
CA GLU A 134 -5.33 -0.01 11.59
C GLU A 134 -5.18 0.57 10.17
N SER A 135 -3.95 0.86 9.72
CA SER A 135 -3.64 1.25 8.34
C SER A 135 -4.12 0.23 7.29
N CYS A 136 -4.32 -1.04 7.67
CA CYS A 136 -4.89 -2.08 6.81
C CYS A 136 -6.27 -1.72 6.26
N ARG A 137 -7.05 -0.92 7.01
CA ARG A 137 -8.40 -0.47 6.62
C ARG A 137 -8.39 0.52 5.45
N MET A 138 -7.25 1.15 5.17
CA MET A 138 -7.11 2.16 4.11
C MET A 138 -6.96 1.54 2.71
N LEU A 139 -6.92 0.21 2.60
CA LEU A 139 -6.79 -0.47 1.32
C LEU A 139 -8.13 -0.49 0.57
N GLN A 140 -8.22 0.27 -0.52
CA GLN A 140 -9.42 0.34 -1.37
C GLN A 140 -9.63 -0.95 -2.19
N GLU A 141 -10.89 -1.33 -2.39
CA GLU A 141 -11.28 -2.52 -3.19
C GLU A 141 -10.92 -2.42 -4.67
N ASP A 142 -10.95 -1.21 -5.25
CA ASP A 142 -10.55 -1.02 -6.65
C ASP A 142 -9.04 -1.29 -6.83
N THR A 143 -8.21 -0.83 -5.89
CA THR A 143 -6.77 -1.14 -5.85
C THR A 143 -6.50 -2.64 -5.74
N LYS A 144 -7.34 -3.38 -4.99
CA LYS A 144 -7.24 -4.84 -4.89
C LYS A 144 -7.48 -5.51 -6.25
N LYS A 145 -8.54 -5.11 -6.96
CA LYS A 145 -8.87 -5.64 -8.29
C LYS A 145 -7.80 -5.29 -9.32
N ASP A 146 -7.28 -4.07 -9.28
CA ASP A 146 -6.22 -3.61 -10.17
C ASP A 146 -4.92 -4.41 -9.93
N LEU A 147 -4.57 -4.66 -8.66
CA LEU A 147 -3.42 -5.50 -8.34
C LEU A 147 -3.59 -6.92 -8.88
N ILE A 148 -4.75 -7.55 -8.65
CA ILE A 148 -5.03 -8.91 -9.14
C ILE A 148 -4.90 -8.96 -10.67
N SER A 149 -5.40 -7.96 -11.41
CA SER A 149 -5.36 -7.98 -12.87
C SER A 149 -3.98 -7.66 -13.47
N THR A 150 -3.13 -6.93 -12.76
CA THR A 150 -1.84 -6.43 -13.29
C THR A 150 -0.63 -7.28 -12.90
N VAL A 151 -0.76 -8.21 -11.94
CA VAL A 151 0.37 -9.04 -11.49
C VAL A 151 0.88 -9.97 -12.61
N ASP A 152 2.20 -10.12 -12.72
CA ASP A 152 2.84 -11.04 -13.67
C ASP A 152 2.54 -12.51 -13.34
N ARG A 153 1.83 -13.21 -14.24
CA ARG A 153 1.39 -14.60 -14.04
C ARG A 153 2.23 -15.64 -14.74
N ALA A 154 3.41 -15.31 -15.28
CA ALA A 154 4.25 -16.25 -16.01
C ALA A 154 4.66 -17.49 -15.19
N SER A 155 4.84 -17.35 -13.87
CA SER A 155 5.06 -18.46 -12.94
C SER A 155 4.65 -18.05 -11.52
N THR A 156 4.44 -19.02 -10.61
CA THR A 156 4.13 -18.72 -9.20
C THR A 156 5.22 -17.87 -8.53
N HIS A 157 6.49 -18.13 -8.83
CA HIS A 157 7.59 -17.34 -8.28
C HIS A 157 7.58 -15.89 -8.79
N ARG A 158 7.42 -15.68 -10.10
CA ARG A 158 7.33 -14.31 -10.67
C ARG A 158 6.09 -13.57 -10.17
N LYS A 159 4.97 -14.28 -10.01
CA LYS A 159 3.72 -13.76 -9.42
C LYS A 159 3.94 -13.22 -8.02
N LEU A 160 4.61 -13.98 -7.16
CA LEU A 160 4.93 -13.54 -5.80
C LEU A 160 5.95 -12.41 -5.76
N ALA A 161 6.96 -12.44 -6.63
CA ALA A 161 7.97 -11.38 -6.70
C ALA A 161 7.36 -10.03 -7.11
N ASP A 162 6.55 -10.03 -8.17
CA ASP A 162 5.86 -8.82 -8.65
C ASP A 162 4.78 -8.35 -7.64
N PHE A 163 4.08 -9.28 -6.99
CA PHE A 163 3.19 -8.96 -5.88
C PHE A 163 3.93 -8.28 -4.73
N PHE A 164 5.05 -8.83 -4.29
CA PHE A 164 5.86 -8.30 -3.21
C PHE A 164 6.36 -6.87 -3.50
N GLU A 165 6.86 -6.63 -4.71
CA GLU A 165 7.30 -5.30 -5.15
C GLU A 165 6.14 -4.29 -5.16
N LYS A 166 4.97 -4.68 -5.67
CA LYS A 166 3.77 -3.83 -5.67
C LYS A 166 3.24 -3.59 -4.26
N CYS A 167 3.35 -4.56 -3.36
CA CYS A 167 2.93 -4.43 -1.96
C CYS A 167 3.74 -3.37 -1.21
N GLU A 168 5.05 -3.27 -1.42
CA GLU A 168 5.87 -2.20 -0.84
C GLU A 168 5.35 -0.81 -1.24
N ALA A 169 5.02 -0.63 -2.52
CA ALA A 169 4.43 0.62 -3.01
C ALA A 169 3.03 0.87 -2.40
N LEU A 170 2.23 -0.18 -2.17
CA LEU A 170 0.90 -0.07 -1.56
C LEU A 170 0.97 0.26 -0.07
N ILE A 171 1.96 -0.26 0.66
CA ILE A 171 2.17 0.04 2.07
C ILE A 171 2.34 1.56 2.25
N VAL A 172 3.24 2.19 1.48
CA VAL A 172 3.48 3.64 1.53
C VAL A 172 2.18 4.43 1.27
N VAL A 173 1.34 3.97 0.36
CA VAL A 173 0.03 4.58 0.08
C VAL A 173 -0.90 4.49 1.27
N MET A 174 -1.03 3.31 1.88
CA MET A 174 -1.93 3.08 3.01
C MET A 174 -1.53 3.92 4.22
N GLU A 175 -0.22 4.04 4.49
CA GLU A 175 0.32 4.87 5.55
C GLU A 175 0.04 6.37 5.32
N HIS A 176 0.17 6.81 4.07
CA HIS A 176 -0.17 8.18 3.71
C HIS A 176 -1.65 8.47 3.88
N HIS A 177 -2.54 7.60 3.40
CA HIS A 177 -3.99 7.76 3.58
C HIS A 177 -4.34 7.89 5.06
N ARG A 178 -3.72 7.07 5.91
CA ARG A 178 -3.91 7.14 7.35
C ARG A 178 -3.40 8.46 7.94
N THR A 179 -2.21 8.90 7.55
CA THR A 179 -1.64 10.17 8.01
C THR A 179 -2.51 11.35 7.58
N LEU A 180 -3.02 11.30 6.36
CA LEU A 180 -3.94 12.28 5.81
C LEU A 180 -5.26 12.29 6.58
N GLU A 181 -5.86 11.13 6.85
CA GLU A 181 -7.08 11.04 7.66
C GLU A 181 -6.87 11.63 9.07
N ARG A 182 -5.74 11.32 9.71
CA ARG A 182 -5.37 11.86 11.02
C ARG A 182 -5.16 13.38 10.98
N THR A 183 -4.46 13.89 9.97
CA THR A 183 -4.23 15.34 9.82
C THR A 183 -5.51 16.09 9.51
N LEU A 184 -6.38 15.57 8.64
CA LEU A 184 -7.71 16.11 8.38
C LEU A 184 -8.59 16.10 9.63
N ALA A 185 -8.54 15.03 10.43
CA ALA A 185 -9.25 14.94 11.70
C ALA A 185 -8.74 15.94 12.76
N ARG A 186 -7.47 16.38 12.68
CA ARG A 186 -6.88 17.42 13.56
C ARG A 186 -7.17 18.85 13.07
N LEU A 187 -7.09 19.08 11.75
CA LEU A 187 -7.28 20.39 11.11
C LEU A 187 -8.74 20.83 11.13
N ILE A 188 -9.68 19.88 11.04
CA ILE A 188 -11.10 20.15 11.28
C ILE A 188 -11.26 20.22 12.81
N PRO A 189 -11.51 21.39 13.42
CA PRO A 189 -11.48 21.54 14.86
C PRO A 189 -12.41 20.51 15.53
N GLN A 190 -11.89 19.81 16.54
CA GLN A 190 -12.75 19.14 17.51
C GLN A 190 -13.70 20.21 18.04
N VAL A 191 -15.01 20.06 17.80
CA VAL A 191 -16.00 20.90 18.47
C VAL A 191 -15.77 20.65 19.96
N PRO A 192 -15.26 21.62 20.74
CA PRO A 192 -15.10 21.41 22.17
C PRO A 192 -16.47 21.05 22.70
N GLU A 193 -16.53 20.24 23.76
CA GLU A 193 -17.73 20.13 24.58
C GLU A 193 -18.04 21.54 25.14
N LEU A 194 -18.68 22.39 24.34
CA LEU A 194 -19.32 23.59 24.83
C LEU A 194 -20.40 23.06 25.75
N GLY A 195 -20.11 23.13 27.06
CA GLY A 195 -21.04 22.79 28.11
C GLY A 195 -22.41 23.41 27.85
N ALA A 196 -23.43 22.79 28.43
CA ALA A 196 -24.87 22.98 28.21
C ALA A 196 -25.46 24.42 28.31
N GLY A 197 -24.64 25.47 28.26
CA GLY A 197 -25.02 26.89 28.29
C GLY A 197 -25.08 27.61 26.93
N ALA A 198 -24.76 26.97 25.80
CA ALA A 198 -24.94 27.60 24.48
C ALA A 198 -26.42 27.49 24.06
N GLY A 199 -27.12 28.63 23.99
CA GLY A 199 -28.56 28.73 23.65
C GLY A 199 -28.94 28.16 22.27
N PRO A 200 -30.15 28.48 21.75
CA PRO A 200 -30.76 27.80 20.58
C PRO A 200 -30.00 27.91 19.24
N LEU A 201 -28.88 28.63 19.21
CA LEU A 201 -27.96 28.68 18.07
C LEU A 201 -26.99 27.48 18.05
N GLY A 202 -26.62 26.94 19.22
CA GLY A 202 -25.69 25.81 19.35
C GLY A 202 -26.27 24.47 18.89
N THR A 203 -27.59 24.31 18.95
CA THR A 203 -28.32 23.11 18.52
C THR A 203 -28.33 22.92 16.99
N HIS A 204 -28.17 24.00 16.21
CA HIS A 204 -28.09 23.94 14.73
C HIS A 204 -26.66 23.93 14.20
N VAL A 205 -25.72 24.60 14.88
CA VAL A 205 -24.32 24.69 14.46
C VAL A 205 -23.58 23.35 14.65
N ARG A 206 -23.88 22.61 15.72
CA ARG A 206 -23.25 21.30 16.00
C ARG A 206 -23.51 20.23 14.93
N PRO A 207 -24.76 19.95 14.50
CA PRO A 207 -25.01 19.01 13.40
C PRO A 207 -24.50 19.54 12.05
N LEU A 208 -24.44 20.85 11.83
CA LEU A 208 -23.87 21.43 10.61
C LEU A 208 -22.35 21.26 10.52
N LEU A 209 -21.61 21.52 11.60
CA LEU A 209 -20.16 21.28 11.68
C LEU A 209 -19.83 19.79 11.62
N LEU A 210 -20.62 18.93 12.27
CA LEU A 210 -20.49 17.48 12.14
C LEU A 210 -20.79 17.01 10.71
N ARG A 211 -21.82 17.58 10.04
CA ARG A 211 -22.10 17.32 8.63
C ARG A 211 -21.01 17.84 7.71
N LEU A 212 -20.39 18.98 7.98
CA LEU A 212 -19.25 19.51 7.22
C LEU A 212 -17.99 18.66 7.44
N ARG A 213 -17.75 18.16 8.65
CA ARG A 213 -16.69 17.18 8.96
C ARG A 213 -16.92 15.86 8.24
N CYS A 214 -18.12 15.31 8.34
CA CYS A 214 -18.51 14.11 7.60
C CYS A 214 -18.51 14.34 6.09
N ALA A 215 -18.83 15.54 5.60
CA ALA A 215 -18.79 15.87 4.17
C ALA A 215 -17.37 16.08 3.66
N ALA A 216 -16.43 16.59 4.46
CA ALA A 216 -15.01 16.70 4.08
C ALA A 216 -14.30 15.34 4.09
N ILE A 217 -14.61 14.50 5.08
CA ILE A 217 -14.12 13.11 5.14
C ILE A 217 -14.83 12.25 4.06
N SER A 218 -16.11 12.47 3.81
CA SER A 218 -16.86 11.84 2.72
C SER A 218 -16.45 12.35 1.34
N ALA A 219 -16.03 13.62 1.19
CA ALA A 219 -15.40 14.15 -0.03
C ALA A 219 -14.07 13.44 -0.31
N HIS A 220 -13.28 13.19 0.74
CA HIS A 220 -12.06 12.38 0.67
C HIS A 220 -12.35 10.89 0.37
N CYS A 221 -13.45 10.35 0.91
CA CYS A 221 -13.98 9.01 0.63
C CYS A 221 -14.94 8.95 -0.57
N THR A 222 -15.06 10.02 -1.35
CA THR A 222 -15.94 10.00 -2.51
C THR A 222 -15.27 9.07 -3.50
N SER A 223 -15.90 7.93 -3.78
CA SER A 223 -15.36 6.99 -4.75
C SER A 223 -15.01 7.78 -6.00
N ARG A 224 -13.82 7.56 -6.55
CA ARG A 224 -13.39 8.19 -7.81
C ARG A 224 -14.49 8.12 -8.88
N GLY A 225 -15.30 7.05 -8.85
CA GLY A 225 -16.51 6.87 -9.65
C GLY A 225 -17.62 7.91 -9.42
N LEU A 226 -17.92 8.33 -8.19
CA LEU A 226 -18.96 9.34 -7.94
C LEU A 226 -18.53 10.73 -8.42
N LEU A 227 -17.27 11.11 -8.22
CA LEU A 227 -16.77 12.41 -8.70
C LEU A 227 -16.77 12.49 -10.24
N THR A 228 -16.29 11.42 -10.89
CA THR A 228 -16.32 11.31 -12.36
C THR A 228 -17.74 11.29 -12.91
N LEU A 229 -18.67 10.60 -12.25
CA LEU A 229 -20.10 10.62 -12.60
C LEU A 229 -20.71 12.02 -12.47
N CYS A 230 -20.43 12.74 -11.38
CA CYS A 230 -20.90 14.10 -11.18
C CYS A 230 -20.38 15.04 -12.26
N MET A 231 -19.07 14.99 -12.58
CA MET A 231 -18.49 15.76 -13.68
C MET A 231 -19.18 15.42 -14.99
N TRP A 232 -19.36 14.14 -15.29
CA TRP A 232 -20.03 13.72 -16.53
C TRP A 232 -21.48 14.21 -16.63
N LEU A 233 -22.26 14.15 -15.55
CA LEU A 233 -23.64 14.65 -15.53
C LEU A 233 -23.70 16.17 -15.75
N VAL A 234 -22.78 16.93 -15.14
CA VAL A 234 -22.69 18.38 -15.39
C VAL A 234 -22.30 18.66 -16.84
N ALA A 235 -21.40 17.87 -17.44
CA ALA A 235 -21.06 17.98 -18.86
C ALA A 235 -22.28 17.73 -19.76
N VAL A 236 -23.05 16.67 -19.48
CA VAL A 236 -24.30 16.38 -20.21
C VAL A 236 -25.26 17.56 -20.12
N LEU A 237 -25.44 18.13 -18.92
CA LEU A 237 -26.33 19.26 -18.71
C LEU A 237 -25.86 20.51 -19.47
N ILE A 238 -24.57 20.84 -19.44
CA ILE A 238 -24.01 21.96 -20.19
C ILE A 238 -24.28 21.79 -21.69
N ASN A 239 -23.95 20.62 -22.26
CA ASN A 239 -24.15 20.36 -23.69
C ASN A 239 -25.64 20.38 -24.06
N PHE A 240 -26.52 19.89 -23.18
CA PHE A 240 -27.96 19.94 -23.38
C PHE A 240 -28.48 21.39 -23.40
N VAL A 241 -28.05 22.25 -22.46
CA VAL A 241 -28.46 23.66 -22.42
C VAL A 241 -27.97 24.42 -23.64
N ILE A 242 -26.73 24.18 -24.09
CA ILE A 242 -26.17 24.78 -25.32
C ILE A 242 -27.03 24.37 -26.53
N CYS A 243 -27.35 23.08 -26.66
CA CYS A 243 -28.19 22.59 -27.76
C CYS A 243 -29.60 23.20 -27.74
N MET A 244 -30.19 23.36 -26.55
CA MET A 244 -31.51 23.98 -26.38
C MET A 244 -31.49 25.48 -26.68
N GLU A 245 -30.41 26.18 -26.33
CA GLU A 245 -30.22 27.59 -26.67
C GLU A 245 -30.19 27.80 -28.18
N ASP A 246 -29.40 26.98 -28.90
CA ASP A 246 -29.34 27.01 -30.37
C ASP A 246 -30.69 26.67 -31.01
N LEU A 247 -31.42 25.68 -30.48
CA LEU A 247 -32.69 25.22 -31.03
C LEU A 247 -33.83 26.24 -30.87
N TYR A 248 -33.93 26.88 -29.70
CA TYR A 248 -35.08 27.76 -29.38
C TYR A 248 -34.84 29.24 -29.69
N TYR A 249 -33.61 29.73 -29.55
CA TYR A 249 -33.30 31.17 -29.68
C TYR A 249 -32.44 31.51 -30.90
N GLY A 250 -31.93 30.50 -31.62
CA GLY A 250 -31.06 30.70 -32.76
C GLY A 250 -29.85 31.59 -32.43
N PRO A 251 -29.31 32.36 -33.40
CA PRO A 251 -28.10 33.18 -33.17
C PRO A 251 -28.31 34.35 -32.22
N THR A 252 -29.54 34.66 -31.81
CA THR A 252 -29.85 35.78 -30.92
C THR A 252 -29.66 35.46 -29.43
N GLY A 253 -29.47 34.19 -29.06
CA GLY A 253 -29.12 33.75 -27.71
C GLY A 253 -30.14 34.15 -26.63
N SER A 254 -30.00 33.61 -25.42
CA SER A 254 -30.75 34.12 -24.27
C SER A 254 -29.79 34.38 -23.11
N THR A 255 -29.83 35.59 -22.56
CA THR A 255 -28.94 35.98 -21.45
C THR A 255 -29.09 35.07 -20.23
N LEU A 256 -30.28 34.51 -20.02
CA LEU A 256 -30.56 33.54 -18.97
C LEU A 256 -29.89 32.18 -19.21
N MET A 257 -30.01 31.59 -20.41
CA MET A 257 -29.38 30.29 -20.70
C MET A 257 -27.85 30.40 -20.72
N THR A 258 -27.32 31.48 -21.30
CA THR A 258 -25.89 31.78 -21.25
C THR A 258 -25.40 31.87 -19.79
N ALA A 259 -26.14 32.57 -18.90
CA ALA A 259 -25.79 32.64 -17.48
C ALA A 259 -25.83 31.26 -16.77
N VAL A 260 -26.80 30.41 -17.12
CA VAL A 260 -26.88 29.03 -16.61
C VAL A 260 -25.67 28.20 -17.04
N VAL A 261 -25.24 28.30 -18.30
CA VAL A 261 -24.05 27.61 -18.81
C VAL A 261 -22.79 28.04 -18.04
N TYR A 262 -22.58 29.35 -17.82
CA TYR A 262 -21.44 29.83 -17.04
C TYR A 262 -21.49 29.38 -15.57
N ALA A 263 -22.68 29.34 -14.95
CA ALA A 263 -22.83 28.83 -13.58
C ALA A 263 -22.47 27.33 -13.49
N LEU A 264 -22.93 26.52 -14.43
CA LEU A 264 -22.58 25.10 -14.52
C LEU A 264 -21.10 24.89 -14.83
N ALA A 265 -20.51 25.71 -15.70
CA ALA A 265 -19.09 25.65 -16.05
C ALA A 265 -18.18 26.02 -14.87
N LEU A 266 -18.58 26.99 -14.02
CA LEU A 266 -17.89 27.29 -12.77
C LEU A 266 -17.99 26.11 -11.77
N GLY A 267 -19.16 25.46 -11.71
CA GLY A 267 -19.32 24.22 -10.95
C GLY A 267 -18.42 23.09 -11.46
N MET A 268 -18.34 22.90 -12.78
CA MET A 268 -17.43 21.96 -13.43
C MET A 268 -15.97 22.27 -13.11
N LEU A 269 -15.56 23.54 -13.15
CA LEU A 269 -14.20 23.96 -12.78
C LEU A 269 -13.88 23.60 -11.33
N ALA A 270 -14.81 23.85 -10.41
CA ALA A 270 -14.65 23.48 -9.00
C ALA A 270 -14.51 21.95 -8.82
N LEU A 271 -15.30 21.16 -9.55
CA LEU A 271 -15.21 19.69 -9.52
C LEU A 271 -13.88 19.17 -10.08
N ASN A 272 -13.39 19.71 -11.21
CA ASN A 272 -12.10 19.32 -11.80
C ASN A 272 -10.93 19.73 -10.90
N LEU A 273 -10.97 20.93 -10.29
CA LEU A 273 -9.96 21.36 -9.32
C LEU A 273 -9.96 20.45 -8.09
N ALA A 274 -11.14 20.07 -7.59
CA ALA A 274 -11.27 19.11 -6.49
C ALA A 274 -10.71 17.73 -6.89
N ALA A 275 -11.00 17.24 -8.10
CA ALA A 275 -10.47 15.98 -8.63
C ALA A 275 -8.95 15.98 -8.69
N CYS A 276 -8.36 17.00 -9.32
CA CYS A 276 -6.92 17.18 -9.40
C CYS A 276 -6.27 17.29 -8.02
N ALA A 277 -6.86 18.05 -7.08
CA ALA A 277 -6.35 18.16 -5.73
C ALA A 277 -6.41 16.81 -4.98
N THR A 278 -7.51 16.07 -5.11
CA THR A 278 -7.68 14.75 -4.47
C THR A 278 -6.65 13.76 -4.98
N VAL A 279 -6.46 13.70 -6.29
CA VAL A 279 -5.47 12.82 -6.94
C VAL A 279 -4.05 13.21 -6.56
N PHE A 280 -3.70 14.50 -6.61
CA PHE A 280 -2.39 15.01 -6.20
C PHE A 280 -2.09 14.62 -4.76
N ILE A 281 -3.01 14.87 -3.84
CA ILE A 281 -2.85 14.55 -2.42
C ILE A 281 -2.70 13.03 -2.22
N ILE A 282 -3.54 12.20 -2.83
CA ILE A 282 -3.52 10.74 -2.65
C ILE A 282 -2.24 10.10 -3.22
N LYS A 283 -1.81 10.53 -4.41
CA LYS A 283 -0.75 9.87 -5.17
C LYS A 283 0.66 10.42 -4.88
N MET A 284 0.77 11.61 -4.29
CA MET A 284 2.06 12.24 -3.93
C MET A 284 3.11 11.29 -3.33
N PRO A 285 2.77 10.37 -2.39
CA PRO A 285 3.77 9.51 -1.75
C PRO A 285 4.36 8.44 -2.66
N GLN A 286 3.57 7.90 -3.59
CA GLN A 286 4.04 6.88 -4.54
C GLN A 286 5.10 7.44 -5.49
N LEU A 287 4.99 8.72 -5.80
CA LEU A 287 5.77 9.40 -6.82
C LEU A 287 7.13 9.89 -6.30
N LEU A 288 7.27 9.99 -4.99
CA LEU A 288 8.50 10.44 -4.35
C LEU A 288 9.43 9.28 -3.98
N ASP A 289 9.02 8.04 -4.27
CA ASP A 289 9.75 6.80 -3.99
C ASP A 289 10.42 6.86 -2.61
N LEU A 290 9.58 7.04 -1.59
CA LEU A 290 9.95 7.22 -0.19
C LEU A 290 10.47 5.93 0.46
N GLN A 291 11.07 5.02 -0.31
CA GLN A 291 11.62 3.74 0.16
C GLN A 291 12.78 3.91 1.16
N ASP A 292 13.41 5.09 1.25
CA ASP A 292 14.65 5.32 2.03
C ASP A 292 14.59 6.41 3.13
N LEU A 293 13.42 6.92 3.55
CA LEU A 293 13.40 7.99 4.56
C LEU A 293 13.37 7.48 6.03
N PRO A 294 14.32 7.91 6.89
CA PRO A 294 14.24 7.67 8.34
C PRO A 294 13.06 8.43 8.95
N PHE A 295 12.33 7.72 9.79
CA PHE A 295 11.00 8.04 10.26
C PHE A 295 11.03 8.93 11.51
N GLU A 296 11.37 10.21 11.37
CA GLU A 296 11.22 11.20 12.47
C GLU A 296 11.41 12.64 11.98
N THR A 297 10.50 13.17 11.16
CA THR A 297 10.45 14.63 10.92
C THR A 297 9.09 15.22 11.30
N PRO A 298 9.07 16.37 12.01
CA PRO A 298 7.84 16.94 12.55
C PRO A 298 6.90 17.53 11.49
N ASN A 299 7.34 17.69 10.24
CA ASN A 299 6.54 18.21 9.12
C ASN A 299 6.83 17.45 7.81
N PRO A 300 6.33 16.21 7.65
CA PRO A 300 6.61 15.39 6.47
C PRO A 300 6.14 16.07 5.17
N PHE A 301 5.04 16.83 5.20
CA PHE A 301 4.51 17.51 4.01
C PHE A 301 5.45 18.57 3.40
N ALA A 302 6.15 19.34 4.24
CA ALA A 302 7.04 20.40 3.75
C ALA A 302 8.29 19.81 3.07
N GLU A 303 8.85 18.75 3.65
CA GLU A 303 10.03 18.07 3.11
C GLU A 303 9.69 17.26 1.84
N CYS A 304 8.48 16.71 1.79
CA CYS A 304 7.88 16.06 0.62
C CYS A 304 7.71 17.06 -0.55
N LEU A 305 7.27 18.29 -0.25
CA LEU A 305 7.12 19.37 -1.21
C LEU A 305 8.48 19.90 -1.72
N ASP A 306 9.49 19.98 -0.85
CA ASP A 306 10.84 20.41 -1.25
C ASP A 306 11.54 19.38 -2.16
N ARG A 307 11.38 18.08 -1.88
CA ARG A 307 11.93 17.00 -2.71
C ARG A 307 11.20 16.81 -4.05
N PHE A 308 9.93 17.19 -4.12
CA PHE A 308 9.12 17.13 -5.34
C PHE A 308 9.73 17.92 -6.51
N TRP A 309 10.29 19.10 -6.25
CA TRP A 309 10.92 19.93 -7.28
C TRP A 309 12.26 19.38 -7.82
N LEU A 310 12.84 18.38 -7.14
CA LEU A 310 14.20 17.88 -7.42
C LEU A 310 14.23 16.62 -8.31
N ARG A 311 13.08 16.00 -8.64
CA ARG A 311 13.00 14.79 -9.49
C ARG A 311 12.11 14.97 -10.72
N PRO A 312 12.66 15.37 -11.89
CA PRO A 312 11.88 15.61 -13.10
C PRO A 312 11.24 14.35 -13.72
N GLN A 313 11.76 13.15 -13.47
CA GLN A 313 11.14 11.88 -13.92
C GLN A 313 9.83 11.57 -13.19
N ALA A 314 9.76 11.84 -11.88
CA ALA A 314 8.51 11.72 -11.12
C ALA A 314 7.44 12.68 -11.65
N VAL A 315 7.83 13.90 -12.05
CA VAL A 315 6.92 14.87 -12.68
C VAL A 315 6.38 14.37 -14.02
N LEU A 316 7.19 13.64 -14.80
CA LEU A 316 6.77 13.09 -16.09
C LEU A 316 5.81 11.90 -15.92
N ASP A 317 6.06 11.03 -14.94
CA ASP A 317 5.18 9.90 -14.60
C ASP A 317 3.84 10.36 -14.00
N ILE A 318 3.87 11.43 -13.19
CA ILE A 318 2.68 12.22 -12.77
C ILE A 318 1.93 12.73 -13.99
N LEU A 319 2.62 13.37 -14.93
CA LEU A 319 1.99 13.94 -16.10
C LEU A 319 1.33 12.86 -16.98
N TRP A 320 1.94 11.67 -17.08
CA TRP A 320 1.46 10.55 -17.89
C TRP A 320 0.21 9.88 -17.30
N VAL A 321 0.23 9.56 -16.00
CA VAL A 321 -0.92 8.95 -15.28
C VAL A 321 -2.06 9.95 -15.03
N HIS A 322 -1.78 11.26 -15.03
CA HIS A 322 -2.77 12.33 -14.86
C HIS A 322 -3.13 13.08 -16.15
N THR A 323 -2.70 12.57 -17.30
CA THR A 323 -3.01 13.17 -18.62
C THR A 323 -4.49 13.46 -18.78
N THR A 324 -5.37 12.58 -18.29
CA THR A 324 -6.81 12.70 -18.53
C THR A 324 -7.48 13.75 -17.64
N GLU A 325 -7.29 13.72 -16.31
CA GLU A 325 -7.86 14.72 -15.38
C GLU A 325 -7.29 16.12 -15.65
N PHE A 326 -5.99 16.20 -15.95
CA PHE A 326 -5.36 17.45 -16.37
C PHE A 326 -5.91 17.93 -17.72
N ALA A 327 -6.08 17.04 -18.70
CA ALA A 327 -6.69 17.40 -19.98
C ALA A 327 -8.14 17.89 -19.82
N LEU A 328 -8.94 17.29 -18.93
CA LEU A 328 -10.29 17.75 -18.62
C LEU A 328 -10.28 19.14 -17.95
N LEU A 329 -9.36 19.38 -17.02
CA LEU A 329 -9.16 20.72 -16.45
C LEU A 329 -8.80 21.75 -17.53
N VAL A 330 -7.87 21.42 -18.43
CA VAL A 330 -7.51 22.28 -19.57
C VAL A 330 -8.71 22.51 -20.48
N CYS A 331 -9.50 21.47 -20.78
CA CYS A 331 -10.72 21.60 -21.57
C CYS A 331 -11.76 22.50 -20.88
N THR A 332 -11.87 22.48 -19.55
CA THR A 332 -12.77 23.38 -18.81
C THR A 332 -12.31 24.83 -18.94
N LEU A 333 -11.00 25.09 -18.84
CA LEU A 333 -10.43 26.43 -19.01
C LEU A 333 -10.62 26.94 -20.45
N LEU A 334 -10.37 26.11 -21.46
CA LEU A 334 -10.62 26.45 -22.86
C LEU A 334 -12.12 26.64 -23.14
N GLY A 335 -12.98 25.88 -22.45
CA GLY A 335 -14.44 26.00 -22.46
C GLY A 335 -14.93 27.37 -22.00
N LEU A 336 -14.32 27.88 -20.92
CA LEU A 336 -14.64 29.18 -20.33
C LEU A 336 -14.03 30.37 -21.09
N LEU A 337 -12.79 30.21 -21.59
CA LEU A 337 -12.01 31.33 -22.13
C LEU A 337 -12.12 31.49 -23.64
N TRP A 338 -12.34 30.39 -24.38
CA TRP A 338 -12.30 30.40 -25.84
C TRP A 338 -13.62 29.97 -26.46
N SER A 339 -14.10 28.75 -26.19
CA SER A 339 -15.29 28.22 -26.85
C SER A 339 -16.02 27.19 -26.00
N PRO A 340 -17.36 27.27 -25.86
CA PRO A 340 -18.16 26.26 -25.17
C PRO A 340 -18.02 24.83 -25.74
N LEU A 341 -17.51 24.67 -26.96
CA LEU A 341 -17.30 23.37 -27.60
C LEU A 341 -16.41 22.43 -26.76
N PHE A 342 -15.44 22.95 -25.99
CA PHE A 342 -14.57 22.11 -25.16
C PHE A 342 -15.31 21.41 -24.01
N PHE A 343 -16.53 21.85 -23.65
CA PHE A 343 -17.38 21.11 -22.70
C PHE A 343 -17.91 19.79 -23.28
N SER A 344 -17.95 19.63 -24.61
CA SER A 344 -18.34 18.36 -25.25
C SER A 344 -17.31 17.25 -25.01
N LEU A 345 -16.01 17.59 -24.95
CA LEU A 345 -14.94 16.62 -24.70
C LEU A 345 -15.02 15.97 -23.31
N HIS A 346 -15.67 16.64 -22.35
CA HIS A 346 -15.90 16.08 -21.02
C HIS A 346 -16.85 14.88 -21.02
N LEU A 347 -17.66 14.71 -22.08
CA LEU A 347 -18.50 13.52 -22.23
C LEU A 347 -17.67 12.24 -22.38
N LEU A 348 -16.42 12.34 -22.86
CA LEU A 348 -15.48 11.22 -22.96
C LEU A 348 -15.00 10.73 -21.60
N ALA A 349 -15.23 11.46 -20.51
CA ALA A 349 -14.89 11.04 -19.15
C ALA A 349 -15.57 9.72 -18.75
N ILE A 350 -16.70 9.35 -19.39
CA ILE A 350 -17.36 8.05 -19.18
C ILE A 350 -16.44 6.85 -19.47
N LEU A 351 -15.46 7.02 -20.36
CA LEU A 351 -14.49 5.97 -20.71
C LEU A 351 -13.60 5.59 -19.52
N GLN A 352 -13.37 6.51 -18.58
CA GLN A 352 -12.55 6.25 -17.39
C GLN A 352 -13.30 5.51 -16.29
N GLY A 353 -14.62 5.69 -16.22
CA GLY A 353 -15.46 5.04 -15.20
C GLY A 353 -15.86 3.61 -15.54
N ASN A 354 -15.59 3.14 -16.76
CA ASN A 354 -16.08 1.86 -17.26
C ASN A 354 -14.97 1.03 -17.89
N SER A 355 -14.61 -0.08 -17.24
CA SER A 355 -13.55 -0.99 -17.70
C SER A 355 -13.84 -1.69 -19.03
N LEU A 356 -15.12 -1.86 -19.41
CA LEU A 356 -15.50 -2.41 -20.71
C LEU A 356 -15.21 -1.41 -21.83
N LEU A 357 -15.64 -0.15 -21.67
CA LEU A 357 -15.40 0.90 -22.65
C LEU A 357 -13.90 1.24 -22.77
N GLY A 358 -13.18 1.24 -21.65
CA GLY A 358 -11.72 1.39 -21.65
C GLY A 358 -11.02 0.30 -22.46
N SER A 359 -11.49 -0.96 -22.37
CA SER A 359 -10.92 -2.07 -23.15
C SER A 359 -11.12 -1.89 -24.66
N VAL A 360 -12.21 -1.26 -25.10
CA VAL A 360 -12.45 -0.94 -26.52
C VAL A 360 -11.42 0.07 -27.02
N VAL A 361 -11.14 1.13 -26.26
CA VAL A 361 -10.10 2.11 -26.61
C VAL A 361 -8.72 1.45 -26.61
N GLN A 362 -8.45 0.61 -25.61
CA GLN A 362 -7.19 -0.12 -25.49
C GLN A 362 -6.89 -1.02 -26.70
N SER A 363 -7.93 -1.61 -27.30
CA SER A 363 -7.76 -2.45 -28.50
C SER A 363 -7.18 -1.70 -29.71
N VAL A 364 -7.33 -0.37 -29.77
CA VAL A 364 -6.75 0.46 -30.83
C VAL A 364 -5.42 1.07 -30.38
N THR A 365 -5.27 1.44 -29.10
CA THR A 365 -4.08 2.13 -28.62
C THR A 365 -2.89 1.21 -28.37
N LEU A 366 -3.10 -0.07 -28.01
CA LEU A 366 -2.02 -1.01 -27.70
C LEU A 366 -1.12 -1.28 -28.91
N ASN A 367 -1.72 -1.48 -30.08
CA ASN A 367 -1.02 -1.66 -31.36
C ASN A 367 -1.04 -0.40 -32.24
N GLY A 368 -1.16 0.78 -31.63
CA GLY A 368 -1.32 2.06 -32.32
C GLY A 368 -0.18 2.40 -33.29
N PHE A 369 1.07 2.01 -32.98
CA PHE A 369 2.20 2.21 -33.88
C PHE A 369 2.07 1.39 -35.17
N SER A 370 1.67 0.12 -35.05
CA SER A 370 1.42 -0.76 -36.20
C SER A 370 0.27 -0.23 -37.07
N LEU A 371 -0.80 0.29 -36.45
CA LEU A 371 -1.90 0.94 -37.16
C LEU A 371 -1.44 2.22 -37.88
N LEU A 372 -0.64 3.06 -37.23
CA LEU A 372 -0.08 4.27 -37.84
C LEU A 372 0.81 3.93 -39.04
N LEU A 373 1.69 2.93 -38.90
CA LEU A 373 2.57 2.49 -39.98
C LEU A 373 1.78 1.89 -41.16
N THR A 374 0.72 1.12 -40.87
CA THR A 374 -0.19 0.58 -41.89
C THR A 374 -0.96 1.70 -42.59
N GLY A 375 -1.42 2.71 -41.85
CA GLY A 375 -2.06 3.91 -42.40
C GLY A 375 -1.10 4.75 -43.26
N LEU A 376 0.17 4.87 -42.85
CA LEU A 376 1.21 5.52 -43.64
C LEU A 376 1.47 4.77 -44.95
N LEU A 377 1.59 3.44 -44.89
CA LEU A 377 1.71 2.60 -46.09
C LEU A 377 0.50 2.79 -47.01
N GLY A 378 -0.72 2.79 -46.45
CA GLY A 378 -1.95 3.08 -47.19
C GLY A 378 -1.92 4.46 -47.87
N THR A 379 -1.46 5.49 -47.16
CA THR A 379 -1.32 6.85 -47.69
C THR A 379 -0.32 6.90 -48.85
N ILE A 380 0.82 6.19 -48.73
CA ILE A 380 1.82 6.06 -49.80
C ILE A 380 1.23 5.35 -51.02
N ILE A 381 0.49 4.25 -50.82
CA ILE A 381 -0.16 3.52 -51.91
C ILE A 381 -1.18 4.41 -52.63
N VAL A 382 -2.05 5.11 -51.89
CA VAL A 382 -3.01 6.06 -52.47
C VAL A 382 -2.30 7.14 -53.26
N TYR A 383 -1.20 7.69 -52.75
CA TYR A 383 -0.38 8.68 -53.46
C TYR A 383 0.14 8.13 -54.80
N LEU A 384 0.64 6.89 -54.84
CA LEU A 384 1.10 6.27 -56.08
C LEU A 384 -0.05 6.12 -57.10
N PHE A 385 -1.23 5.69 -56.66
CA PHE A 385 -2.42 5.65 -57.51
C PHE A 385 -2.83 7.05 -57.99
N THR A 386 -2.73 8.09 -57.14
CA THR A 386 -2.99 9.47 -57.54
C THR A 386 -2.01 9.94 -58.61
N VAL A 387 -0.71 9.64 -58.51
CA VAL A 387 0.27 10.04 -59.53
C VAL A 387 -0.09 9.44 -60.89
N VAL A 388 -0.47 8.16 -60.92
CA VAL A 388 -0.92 7.49 -62.16
C VAL A 388 -2.20 8.15 -62.70
N ALA A 389 -3.17 8.44 -61.83
CA ALA A 389 -4.42 9.10 -62.19
C ALA A 389 -4.20 10.53 -62.71
N TYR A 390 -3.27 11.28 -62.12
CA TYR A 390 -2.94 12.65 -62.52
C TYR A 390 -2.30 12.70 -63.91
N VAL A 391 -1.44 11.72 -64.24
CA VAL A 391 -0.78 11.68 -65.55
C VAL A 391 -1.71 11.14 -66.64
N SER A 392 -2.56 10.16 -66.32
CA SER A 392 -3.31 9.40 -67.33
C SER A 392 -4.79 9.80 -67.45
N PHE A 393 -5.39 10.27 -66.35
CA PHE A 393 -6.84 10.43 -66.19
C PHE A 393 -7.24 11.79 -65.58
N LYS A 394 -6.40 12.83 -65.70
CA LYS A 394 -6.66 14.17 -65.13
C LYS A 394 -8.04 14.72 -65.53
N GLU A 395 -8.41 14.55 -66.79
CA GLU A 395 -9.68 15.02 -67.37
C GLU A 395 -10.91 14.32 -66.79
N ASP A 396 -10.74 13.22 -66.06
CA ASP A 396 -11.84 12.45 -65.48
C ASP A 396 -12.20 12.95 -64.05
N PHE A 397 -11.43 13.88 -63.47
CA PHE A 397 -11.65 14.49 -62.15
C PHE A 397 -12.54 15.74 -62.25
N VAL A 398 -13.78 15.56 -62.68
CA VAL A 398 -14.72 16.66 -62.92
C VAL A 398 -15.99 16.43 -62.10
N ASP A 399 -16.49 17.50 -61.50
CA ASP A 399 -17.78 17.53 -60.80
C ASP A 399 -18.96 17.36 -61.78
N PRO A 400 -20.13 16.83 -61.37
CA PRO A 400 -21.38 16.95 -62.10
C PRO A 400 -21.67 18.34 -62.70
N ASP A 401 -21.22 19.43 -62.06
CA ASP A 401 -21.37 20.80 -62.56
C ASP A 401 -20.29 21.23 -63.57
N GLY A 402 -19.33 20.35 -63.90
CA GLY A 402 -18.27 20.60 -64.87
C GLY A 402 -17.03 21.28 -64.33
N ASN A 403 -16.88 21.41 -63.01
CA ASN A 403 -15.71 22.01 -62.36
C ASN A 403 -14.61 20.97 -62.12
N ASP A 404 -13.35 21.34 -62.33
CA ASP A 404 -12.21 20.45 -62.12
C ASP A 404 -11.88 20.31 -60.62
N TYR A 405 -11.93 19.08 -60.10
CA TYR A 405 -11.47 18.77 -58.73
C TYR A 405 -9.95 18.67 -58.60
N CYS A 406 -9.24 18.62 -59.73
CA CYS A 406 -7.86 18.17 -59.83
C CYS A 406 -7.03 19.08 -60.74
N GLU A 407 -6.73 20.29 -60.27
CA GLU A 407 -5.85 21.22 -61.01
C GLU A 407 -4.37 20.85 -60.85
N SER A 408 -3.97 20.54 -59.61
CA SER A 408 -2.60 20.20 -59.19
C SER A 408 -2.52 18.79 -58.59
N LEU A 409 -1.34 18.16 -58.63
CA LEU A 409 -1.15 16.83 -58.03
C LEU A 409 -1.57 16.79 -56.54
N VAL A 410 -1.32 17.87 -55.80
CA VAL A 410 -1.70 17.98 -54.38
C VAL A 410 -3.21 17.97 -54.22
N THR A 411 -3.96 18.74 -55.03
CA THR A 411 -5.43 18.76 -54.98
C THR A 411 -6.02 17.39 -55.35
N CYS A 412 -5.45 16.71 -56.34
CA CYS A 412 -5.89 15.36 -56.72
C CYS A 412 -5.60 14.32 -55.64
N PHE A 413 -4.46 14.45 -54.95
CA PHE A 413 -4.11 13.57 -53.85
C PHE A 413 -5.03 13.77 -52.65
N VAL A 414 -5.28 15.02 -52.26
CA VAL A 414 -6.24 15.36 -51.19
C VAL A 414 -7.64 14.85 -51.55
N PHE A 415 -8.07 14.99 -52.80
CA PHE A 415 -9.34 14.44 -53.28
C PHE A 415 -9.38 12.92 -53.17
N ALA A 416 -8.36 12.21 -53.68
CA ALA A 416 -8.29 10.76 -53.62
C ALA A 416 -8.20 10.22 -52.19
N MET A 417 -7.47 10.90 -51.31
CA MET A 417 -7.35 10.55 -49.89
C MET A 417 -8.66 10.77 -49.13
N SER A 418 -9.32 11.92 -49.33
CA SER A 418 -10.55 12.28 -48.61
C SER A 418 -11.77 11.51 -49.10
N ASN A 419 -11.97 11.49 -50.42
CA ASN A 419 -13.18 10.90 -51.01
C ASN A 419 -12.95 9.46 -51.46
N GLY A 420 -11.77 9.14 -52.02
CA GLY A 420 -11.51 7.82 -52.61
C GLY A 420 -11.49 6.66 -51.61
N ILE A 421 -11.06 6.89 -50.36
CA ILE A 421 -11.09 5.86 -49.30
C ILE A 421 -12.49 5.74 -48.67
N ARG A 422 -13.27 6.83 -48.68
CA ARG A 422 -14.62 6.90 -48.11
C ARG A 422 -15.69 6.36 -49.05
N ALA A 423 -15.49 6.48 -50.36
CA ALA A 423 -16.36 5.88 -51.37
C ALA A 423 -16.19 4.36 -51.31
N GLY A 424 -17.30 3.64 -51.06
CA GLY A 424 -17.27 2.19 -50.91
C GLY A 424 -16.75 1.45 -52.15
N GLY A 425 -16.93 2.02 -53.35
CA GLY A 425 -16.38 1.53 -54.61
C GLY A 425 -14.96 2.02 -54.96
N GLY A 426 -14.34 2.82 -54.09
CA GLY A 426 -13.03 3.42 -54.33
C GLY A 426 -13.05 4.66 -55.24
N LEU A 427 -11.88 5.08 -55.72
CA LEU A 427 -11.72 6.29 -56.53
C LEU A 427 -12.49 6.25 -57.87
N GLY A 428 -12.70 5.05 -58.43
CA GLY A 428 -13.41 4.87 -59.70
C GLY A 428 -14.89 5.27 -59.66
N GLU A 429 -15.52 5.27 -58.48
CA GLU A 429 -16.91 5.70 -58.29
C GLU A 429 -17.05 7.24 -58.38
N LEU A 430 -15.99 7.96 -58.05
CA LEU A 430 -15.98 9.43 -57.99
C LEU A 430 -15.57 10.08 -59.32
N LEU A 431 -14.80 9.35 -60.11
CA LEU A 431 -14.30 9.82 -61.39
C LEU A 431 -15.30 9.50 -62.49
N VAL A 432 -15.39 10.37 -63.50
CA VAL A 432 -16.32 10.17 -64.62
C VAL A 432 -16.01 8.86 -65.35
N SER A 433 -17.05 8.03 -65.53
CA SER A 433 -16.92 6.75 -66.23
C SER A 433 -16.72 6.94 -67.73
N ARG A 434 -15.66 6.37 -68.30
CA ARG A 434 -15.45 6.32 -69.75
C ARG A 434 -16.39 5.31 -70.41
N ARG A 435 -16.89 5.62 -71.61
CA ARG A 435 -17.77 4.73 -72.39
C ARG A 435 -16.94 3.72 -73.19
N TRP A 436 -17.53 2.55 -73.47
CA TRP A 436 -16.91 1.55 -74.36
C TRP A 436 -16.54 2.17 -75.71
N GLY A 437 -15.30 1.96 -76.15
CA GLY A 437 -14.77 2.51 -77.40
C GLY A 437 -14.03 3.85 -77.27
N GLN A 438 -14.04 4.50 -76.10
CA GLN A 438 -13.17 5.66 -75.82
C GLN A 438 -11.73 5.23 -75.56
N GLU A 439 -10.78 6.13 -75.84
CA GLU A 439 -9.36 5.89 -75.61
C GLU A 439 -9.10 5.59 -74.13
N MET A 440 -8.17 4.67 -73.85
CA MET A 440 -7.77 4.26 -72.50
C MET A 440 -8.88 3.62 -71.64
N TYR A 441 -10.05 3.27 -72.20
CA TYR A 441 -11.14 2.62 -71.47
C TYR A 441 -10.68 1.38 -70.68
N GLY A 442 -9.93 0.47 -71.32
CA GLY A 442 -9.44 -0.74 -70.67
C GLY A 442 -8.45 -0.46 -69.53
N GLN A 443 -7.54 0.49 -69.71
CA GLN A 443 -6.59 0.89 -68.66
C GLN A 443 -7.32 1.53 -67.48
N ARG A 444 -8.39 2.28 -67.75
CA ARG A 444 -9.20 2.88 -66.72
C ARG A 444 -9.95 1.86 -65.88
N VAL A 445 -10.56 0.85 -66.51
CA VAL A 445 -11.23 -0.24 -65.79
C VAL A 445 -10.25 -1.02 -64.90
N VAL A 446 -9.04 -1.30 -65.40
CA VAL A 446 -7.99 -1.97 -64.61
C VAL A 446 -7.56 -1.10 -63.43
N PHE A 447 -7.42 0.22 -63.63
CA PHE A 447 -7.08 1.15 -62.57
C PHE A 447 -8.13 1.17 -61.46
N ASP A 448 -9.42 1.27 -61.81
CA ASP A 448 -10.51 1.34 -60.83
C ASP A 448 -10.61 0.03 -60.00
N ILE A 449 -10.50 -1.13 -60.66
CA ILE A 449 -10.49 -2.44 -59.99
C ILE A 449 -9.25 -2.59 -59.10
N ALA A 450 -8.07 -2.19 -59.58
CA ALA A 450 -6.84 -2.28 -58.81
C ALA A 450 -6.89 -1.38 -57.57
N PHE A 451 -7.41 -0.15 -57.69
CA PHE A 451 -7.59 0.73 -56.56
C PHE A 451 -8.54 0.12 -55.53
N PHE A 452 -9.69 -0.41 -55.96
CA PHE A 452 -10.66 -1.04 -55.08
C PHE A 452 -10.06 -2.25 -54.33
N VAL A 453 -9.39 -3.16 -55.03
CA VAL A 453 -8.81 -4.36 -54.40
C VAL A 453 -7.67 -3.98 -53.47
N VAL A 454 -6.72 -3.15 -53.91
CA VAL A 454 -5.52 -2.86 -53.12
C VAL A 454 -5.82 -1.93 -51.95
N VAL A 455 -6.53 -0.83 -52.17
CA VAL A 455 -6.74 0.19 -51.12
C VAL A 455 -7.91 -0.17 -50.21
N ILE A 456 -9.06 -0.56 -50.78
CA ILE A 456 -10.26 -0.84 -49.97
C ILE A 456 -10.22 -2.27 -49.42
N MET A 457 -10.05 -3.28 -50.29
CA MET A 457 -10.12 -4.66 -49.81
C MET A 457 -8.88 -5.14 -49.06
N CYS A 458 -7.69 -4.70 -49.43
CA CYS A 458 -6.47 -5.10 -48.73
C CYS A 458 -6.12 -4.12 -47.59
N VAL A 459 -5.78 -2.86 -47.88
CA VAL A 459 -5.25 -1.93 -46.86
C VAL A 459 -6.27 -1.68 -45.74
N LEU A 460 -7.52 -1.30 -46.05
CA LEU A 460 -8.51 -0.99 -45.00
C LEU A 460 -8.90 -2.22 -44.16
N ASN A 461 -9.02 -3.40 -44.78
CA ASN A 461 -9.31 -4.62 -44.04
C ASN A 461 -8.12 -5.14 -43.22
N VAL A 462 -6.88 -4.87 -43.63
CA VAL A 462 -5.70 -5.16 -42.79
C VAL A 462 -5.73 -4.31 -41.52
N ILE A 463 -6.11 -3.03 -41.62
CA ILE A 463 -6.28 -2.15 -40.44
C ILE A 463 -7.33 -2.73 -39.50
N PHE A 464 -8.51 -3.13 -40.00
CA PHE A 464 -9.52 -3.80 -39.19
C PHE A 464 -9.05 -5.14 -38.61
N GLY A 465 -8.28 -5.92 -39.39
CA GLY A 465 -7.68 -7.18 -38.96
C GLY A 465 -6.78 -7.00 -37.74
N ILE A 466 -5.91 -5.99 -37.74
CA ILE A 466 -5.04 -5.67 -36.59
C ILE A 466 -5.87 -5.33 -35.35
N ILE A 467 -6.94 -4.54 -35.50
CA ILE A 467 -7.82 -4.18 -34.38
C ILE A 467 -8.54 -5.41 -33.81
N ILE A 468 -9.07 -6.28 -34.68
CA ILE A 468 -9.77 -7.51 -34.27
C ILE A 468 -8.81 -8.46 -33.54
N ASP A 469 -7.58 -8.61 -34.03
CA ASP A 469 -6.56 -9.45 -33.41
C ASP A 469 -6.20 -8.94 -32.02
N THR A 470 -5.98 -7.62 -31.88
CA THR A 470 -5.73 -6.98 -30.57
C THR A 470 -6.90 -7.17 -29.61
N PHE A 471 -8.15 -7.10 -30.10
CA PHE A 471 -9.33 -7.36 -29.29
C PHE A 471 -9.43 -8.83 -28.85
N GLY A 472 -9.01 -9.75 -29.73
CA GLY A 472 -8.86 -11.17 -29.41
C GLY A 472 -7.84 -11.41 -28.30
N GLU A 473 -6.66 -10.79 -28.41
CA GLU A 473 -5.58 -10.87 -27.42
C GLU A 473 -6.03 -10.37 -26.04
N LEU A 474 -6.63 -9.18 -25.96
CA LEU A 474 -7.11 -8.61 -24.69
C LEU A 474 -8.17 -9.49 -24.01
N ARG A 475 -8.98 -10.20 -24.80
CA ARG A 475 -9.96 -11.16 -24.27
C ARG A 475 -9.29 -12.41 -23.72
N GLU A 476 -8.32 -12.96 -24.44
CA GLU A 476 -7.61 -14.15 -23.98
C GLU A 476 -6.81 -13.85 -22.71
N GLN A 477 -6.11 -12.72 -22.64
CA GLN A 477 -5.41 -12.28 -21.42
C GLN A 477 -6.35 -12.18 -20.20
N ARG A 478 -7.54 -11.58 -20.38
CA ARG A 478 -8.53 -11.49 -19.28
C ARG A 478 -8.99 -12.88 -18.83
N LYS A 479 -9.21 -13.79 -19.78
CA LYS A 479 -9.65 -15.16 -19.53
C LYS A 479 -8.56 -15.97 -18.83
N GLU A 480 -7.30 -15.82 -19.23
CA GLU A 480 -6.14 -16.43 -18.56
C GLU A 480 -6.03 -15.99 -17.09
N VAL A 481 -6.19 -14.68 -16.83
CA VAL A 481 -6.21 -14.14 -15.46
C VAL A 481 -7.37 -14.74 -14.64
N GLU A 482 -8.59 -14.75 -15.20
CA GLU A 482 -9.75 -15.31 -14.51
C GLU A 482 -9.60 -16.82 -14.23
N GLN A 483 -9.03 -17.55 -15.19
CA GLN A 483 -8.76 -18.97 -15.06
C GLN A 483 -7.72 -19.24 -13.97
N ASP A 484 -6.58 -18.53 -13.96
CA ASP A 484 -5.54 -18.71 -12.94
C ASP A 484 -6.05 -18.38 -11.53
N VAL A 485 -6.89 -17.35 -11.35
CA VAL A 485 -7.53 -17.03 -10.06
C VAL A 485 -8.47 -18.15 -9.60
N ARG A 486 -9.17 -18.79 -10.54
CA ARG A 486 -10.16 -19.84 -10.22
C ARG A 486 -9.51 -21.21 -9.97
N GLU A 487 -8.43 -21.52 -10.70
CA GLU A 487 -7.88 -22.88 -10.75
C GLU A 487 -6.64 -23.07 -9.88
N LYS A 488 -5.96 -22.01 -9.45
CA LYS A 488 -4.71 -22.11 -8.69
C LYS A 488 -4.68 -21.12 -7.53
N CYS A 489 -4.17 -21.56 -6.38
CA CYS A 489 -3.94 -20.65 -5.25
C CYS A 489 -2.85 -19.63 -5.61
N PHE A 490 -3.08 -18.36 -5.29
CA PHE A 490 -2.13 -17.27 -5.58
C PHE A 490 -0.78 -17.46 -4.86
N ILE A 491 -0.82 -17.98 -3.63
CA ILE A 491 0.35 -18.08 -2.75
C ILE A 491 1.13 -19.38 -2.98
N CYS A 492 0.51 -20.54 -2.73
CA CYS A 492 1.22 -21.81 -2.87
C CYS A 492 1.30 -22.32 -4.32
N GLY A 493 0.41 -21.86 -5.21
CA GLY A 493 0.34 -22.33 -6.60
C GLY A 493 -0.24 -23.74 -6.78
N ILE A 494 -0.82 -24.32 -5.75
CA ILE A 494 -1.50 -25.63 -5.81
C ILE A 494 -2.86 -25.46 -6.52
N SER A 495 -3.27 -26.48 -7.28
CA SER A 495 -4.54 -26.45 -8.02
C SER A 495 -5.76 -26.55 -7.11
N ALA A 496 -6.84 -25.87 -7.48
CA ALA A 496 -8.14 -25.94 -6.82
C ALA A 496 -8.65 -27.38 -6.71
N THR A 497 -8.47 -28.17 -7.78
CA THR A 497 -8.90 -29.58 -7.82
C THR A 497 -8.27 -30.46 -6.75
N THR A 498 -7.03 -30.15 -6.33
CA THR A 498 -6.35 -30.89 -5.26
C THR A 498 -7.10 -30.69 -3.94
N PHE A 499 -7.45 -29.44 -3.63
CA PHE A 499 -8.15 -29.07 -2.40
C PHE A 499 -9.59 -29.57 -2.40
N ASP A 500 -10.33 -29.37 -3.50
CA ASP A 500 -11.73 -29.81 -3.61
C ASP A 500 -11.88 -31.33 -3.50
N ARG A 501 -10.83 -32.09 -3.85
CA ARG A 501 -10.83 -33.56 -3.72
C ARG A 501 -10.45 -34.04 -2.33
N GLN A 502 -9.55 -33.33 -1.64
CA GLN A 502 -8.90 -33.83 -0.42
C GLN A 502 -9.42 -33.16 0.86
N LEU A 503 -10.08 -32.00 0.78
CA LEU A 503 -10.55 -31.23 1.93
C LEU A 503 -12.05 -30.92 1.82
N GLU A 504 -12.77 -31.02 2.94
CA GLU A 504 -14.21 -30.73 3.00
C GLU A 504 -14.55 -29.24 2.75
N GLY A 505 -13.65 -28.33 3.14
CA GLY A 505 -13.77 -26.88 2.90
C GLY A 505 -13.45 -26.43 1.46
N GLY A 506 -12.86 -27.33 0.67
CA GLY A 506 -12.44 -27.09 -0.71
C GLY A 506 -11.47 -25.93 -0.90
N PHE A 507 -11.33 -25.49 -2.14
CA PHE A 507 -10.42 -24.42 -2.54
C PHE A 507 -10.81 -23.03 -2.02
N GLY A 508 -12.12 -22.76 -1.91
CA GLY A 508 -12.63 -21.46 -1.45
C GLY A 508 -12.25 -21.15 0.00
N GLU A 509 -12.35 -22.14 0.89
CA GLU A 509 -11.91 -21.97 2.28
C GLU A 509 -10.39 -21.81 2.38
N HIS A 510 -9.64 -22.59 1.59
CA HIS A 510 -8.18 -22.49 1.54
C HIS A 510 -7.70 -21.07 1.20
N VAL A 511 -8.22 -20.46 0.12
CA VAL A 511 -7.80 -19.12 -0.32
C VAL A 511 -8.27 -18.02 0.64
N SER A 512 -9.43 -18.17 1.28
CA SER A 512 -10.00 -17.13 2.13
C SER A 512 -9.45 -17.14 3.56
N ARG A 513 -9.21 -18.31 4.15
CA ARG A 513 -8.79 -18.46 5.55
C ARG A 513 -7.31 -18.76 5.74
N HIS A 514 -6.69 -19.50 4.82
CA HIS A 514 -5.31 -19.96 4.97
C HIS A 514 -4.35 -19.13 4.11
N HIS A 515 -4.60 -19.06 2.81
CA HIS A 515 -3.72 -18.41 1.83
C HIS A 515 -4.37 -17.16 1.23
N ASN A 516 -4.77 -16.24 2.12
CA ASN A 516 -5.28 -14.95 1.71
C ASN A 516 -4.11 -13.99 1.43
N MET A 517 -3.98 -13.56 0.17
CA MET A 517 -2.87 -12.68 -0.24
C MET A 517 -2.81 -11.36 0.53
N TRP A 518 -3.95 -10.82 0.96
CA TRP A 518 -4.01 -9.56 1.68
C TRP A 518 -3.45 -9.67 3.09
N GLU A 519 -3.55 -10.85 3.70
CA GLU A 519 -2.95 -11.12 5.01
C GLU A 519 -1.43 -11.06 4.95
N TYR A 520 -0.80 -11.47 3.84
CA TYR A 520 0.64 -11.29 3.64
C TYR A 520 1.02 -9.81 3.52
N LEU A 521 0.21 -9.00 2.83
CA LEU A 521 0.39 -7.54 2.79
C LEU A 521 0.31 -6.92 4.19
N TYR A 522 -0.67 -7.35 4.99
CA TYR A 522 -0.84 -6.87 6.36
C TYR A 522 0.29 -7.32 7.29
N LEU A 523 0.85 -8.51 7.09
CA LEU A 523 2.04 -8.96 7.80
C LEU A 523 3.25 -8.08 7.49
N MET A 524 3.49 -7.78 6.21
CA MET A 524 4.60 -6.89 5.81
C MET A 524 4.47 -5.51 6.44
N LEU A 525 3.25 -4.96 6.48
CA LEU A 525 2.94 -3.70 7.16
C LEU A 525 3.16 -3.80 8.68
N HIS A 526 2.75 -4.90 9.31
CA HIS A 526 2.96 -5.15 10.74
C HIS A 526 4.45 -5.16 11.11
N LEU A 527 5.26 -5.92 10.36
CA LEU A 527 6.72 -6.03 10.56
C LEU A 527 7.48 -4.72 10.32
N ARG A 528 6.87 -3.74 9.63
CA ARG A 528 7.45 -2.42 9.40
C ARG A 528 7.30 -1.49 10.61
N TYR A 529 6.22 -1.65 11.36
CA TYR A 529 5.93 -0.82 12.55
C TYR A 529 6.47 -1.40 13.85
N LYS A 530 6.56 -2.72 13.94
CA LYS A 530 7.01 -3.39 15.15
C LYS A 530 8.52 -3.19 15.35
N PRO A 531 8.98 -2.78 16.54
CA PRO A 531 10.40 -2.55 16.78
C PRO A 531 11.16 -3.89 16.77
N VAL A 532 12.43 -3.84 16.35
CA VAL A 532 13.22 -5.04 16.01
C VAL A 532 13.49 -5.93 17.24
N ASP A 533 13.54 -5.34 18.43
CA ASP A 533 13.74 -5.99 19.72
C ASP A 533 12.51 -6.74 20.25
N GLU A 534 11.31 -6.43 19.74
CA GLU A 534 10.06 -7.09 20.12
C GLU A 534 9.61 -8.16 19.11
N LEU A 535 10.39 -8.37 18.04
CA LEU A 535 10.06 -9.37 17.02
C LEU A 535 10.14 -10.78 17.61
N THR A 536 9.12 -11.60 17.33
CA THR A 536 9.12 -13.02 17.69
C THR A 536 10.15 -13.80 16.87
N GLY A 537 10.36 -15.07 17.23
CA GLY A 537 11.32 -15.92 16.51
C GLY A 537 10.95 -16.13 15.05
N GLN A 538 9.65 -16.24 14.74
CA GLN A 538 9.15 -16.35 13.37
C GLN A 538 9.20 -15.00 12.63
N GLU A 539 8.78 -13.92 13.28
CA GLU A 539 8.78 -12.57 12.70
C GLU A 539 10.20 -12.11 12.32
N SER A 540 11.19 -12.37 13.19
CA SER A 540 12.60 -12.04 12.92
C SER A 540 13.15 -12.77 11.69
N TYR A 541 12.76 -14.04 11.49
CA TYR A 541 13.10 -14.79 10.28
C TYR A 541 12.53 -14.11 9.02
N ILE A 542 11.23 -13.79 9.01
CA ILE A 542 10.56 -13.14 7.88
C ILE A 542 11.15 -11.75 7.63
N HIS A 543 11.34 -10.96 8.68
CA HIS A 543 11.92 -9.62 8.60
C HIS A 543 13.32 -9.65 7.97
N SER A 544 14.15 -10.64 8.34
CA SER A 544 15.46 -10.85 7.71
C SER A 544 15.38 -11.28 6.25
N ALA A 545 14.37 -12.08 5.87
CA ALA A 545 14.15 -12.52 4.50
C ALA A 545 13.70 -11.36 3.61
N ILE A 546 12.73 -10.55 4.08
CA ILE A 546 12.25 -9.32 3.44
C ILE A 546 13.43 -8.36 3.17
N LYS A 547 14.28 -8.13 4.18
CA LYS A 547 15.46 -7.26 4.05
C LYS A 547 16.46 -7.76 2.99
N ARG A 548 16.56 -9.07 2.79
CA ARG A 548 17.40 -9.69 1.76
C ARG A 548 16.69 -9.83 0.41
N ARG A 549 15.43 -9.41 0.28
CA ARG A 549 14.54 -9.68 -0.87
C ARG A 549 14.47 -11.17 -1.21
N ASP A 550 14.49 -12.01 -0.17
CA ASP A 550 14.33 -13.45 -0.29
C ASP A 550 12.86 -13.83 -0.05
N LEU A 551 12.26 -14.51 -1.03
CA LEU A 551 10.86 -14.94 -1.02
C LEU A 551 10.69 -16.39 -0.54
N SER A 552 11.76 -17.02 -0.03
CA SER A 552 11.76 -18.41 0.44
C SER A 552 10.78 -18.69 1.59
N PHE A 553 10.37 -17.64 2.33
CA PHE A 553 9.40 -17.76 3.42
C PHE A 553 7.97 -18.03 2.93
N PHE A 554 7.66 -17.81 1.64
CA PHE A 554 6.34 -18.17 1.09
C PHE A 554 6.18 -19.70 0.99
N PRO A 555 5.00 -20.26 1.32
CA PRO A 555 4.76 -21.70 1.30
C PRO A 555 4.52 -22.22 -0.13
N LEU A 556 5.55 -22.17 -0.97
CA LEU A 556 5.48 -22.64 -2.35
C LEU A 556 5.22 -24.16 -2.41
N GLN A 557 4.18 -24.55 -3.15
CA GLN A 557 3.73 -25.95 -3.32
C GLN A 557 3.46 -26.68 -2.00
N LYS A 558 3.10 -25.92 -0.96
CA LYS A 558 2.98 -26.40 0.42
C LYS A 558 1.75 -25.75 1.07
N SER A 559 1.00 -26.51 1.86
CA SER A 559 -0.04 -25.97 2.75
C SER A 559 -0.15 -26.82 4.00
N LEU A 560 -0.51 -26.21 5.13
CA LEU A 560 -0.60 -26.95 6.38
C LEU A 560 -1.72 -28.02 6.33
N GLN A 561 -2.85 -27.69 5.70
CA GLN A 561 -4.00 -28.58 5.59
C GLN A 561 -3.67 -29.88 4.83
N LEU A 562 -2.86 -29.80 3.77
CA LEU A 562 -2.44 -30.99 3.01
C LEU A 562 -1.35 -31.76 3.76
N TYR A 563 -0.44 -31.05 4.43
CA TYR A 563 0.58 -31.69 5.26
C TYR A 563 -0.04 -32.50 6.42
N GLU A 564 -1.07 -31.98 7.09
CA GLU A 564 -1.79 -32.69 8.16
C GLU A 564 -2.46 -33.99 7.64
N LEU A 565 -2.96 -34.00 6.40
CA LEU A 565 -3.51 -35.19 5.76
C LEU A 565 -2.44 -36.23 5.37
N GLU A 566 -1.26 -35.79 4.96
CA GLU A 566 -0.14 -36.70 4.65
C GLU A 566 0.44 -37.33 5.92
N VAL A 567 0.47 -36.58 7.02
CA VAL A 567 1.05 -37.01 8.29
C VAL A 567 0.09 -37.84 9.13
N THR A 568 -1.23 -37.77 8.90
CA THR A 568 -2.20 -38.68 9.50
C THR A 568 -2.27 -39.96 8.66
N PRO A 569 -1.47 -41.01 8.95
CA PRO A 569 -1.63 -42.25 8.21
C PRO A 569 -2.98 -42.80 8.66
N GLY A 570 -3.84 -43.18 7.71
CA GLY A 570 -5.06 -43.89 8.07
C GLY A 570 -4.71 -45.07 8.98
N ALA A 571 -5.20 -45.04 10.21
CA ALA A 571 -5.22 -46.12 11.21
C ALA A 571 -4.39 -47.37 10.84
N GLU A 572 -3.07 -47.26 10.81
CA GLU A 572 -2.19 -48.42 10.95
C GLU A 572 -1.96 -48.57 12.45
N GLU A 573 -2.47 -49.67 13.00
CA GLU A 573 -2.18 -50.12 14.34
C GLU A 573 -0.67 -50.02 14.60
N PHE A 574 -0.30 -49.16 15.55
CA PHE A 574 1.03 -49.21 16.14
C PHE A 574 1.29 -50.65 16.58
N PRO A 575 2.37 -51.31 16.13
CA PRO A 575 2.78 -52.56 16.74
C PRO A 575 3.14 -52.28 18.20
N GLU A 576 2.48 -52.97 19.13
CA GLU A 576 2.83 -53.03 20.56
C GLU A 576 4.19 -53.74 20.78
N ASP A 577 5.25 -53.30 20.11
CA ASP A 577 6.61 -53.73 20.42
C ASP A 577 7.34 -52.61 21.15
N GLY A 578 7.54 -52.85 22.44
CA GLY A 578 7.99 -51.89 23.45
C GLY A 578 9.21 -51.05 23.05
N ILE A 579 9.05 -49.74 23.19
CA ILE A 579 10.10 -48.75 22.96
C ILE A 579 11.01 -48.69 24.21
N PRO A 580 12.34 -48.90 24.11
CA PRO A 580 13.29 -48.66 25.21
C PRO A 580 13.65 -47.17 25.40
N ALA A 581 12.80 -46.23 24.97
CA ALA A 581 13.12 -44.78 24.92
C ALA A 581 12.77 -43.99 26.19
N SER A 582 12.08 -44.58 27.17
CA SER A 582 11.69 -43.85 28.38
C SER A 582 12.86 -43.47 29.29
N THR A 583 14.00 -44.16 29.20
CA THR A 583 15.17 -43.90 30.07
C THR A 583 16.11 -42.85 29.49
N GLU A 584 16.33 -42.82 28.17
CA GLU A 584 17.16 -41.82 27.51
C GLU A 584 16.50 -40.44 27.49
N ILE A 585 15.18 -40.37 27.26
CA ILE A 585 14.42 -39.11 27.32
C ILE A 585 14.42 -38.54 28.75
N LEU A 586 14.27 -39.39 29.78
CA LEU A 586 14.35 -38.96 31.18
C LEU A 586 15.76 -38.47 31.55
N GLN A 587 16.81 -39.09 31.00
CA GLN A 587 18.18 -38.62 31.19
C GLN A 587 18.44 -37.28 30.49
N CYS A 588 17.93 -37.08 29.28
CA CYS A 588 18.02 -35.79 28.58
C CYS A 588 17.22 -34.69 29.30
N LEU A 589 16.01 -34.99 29.80
CA LEU A 589 15.20 -34.04 30.57
C LEU A 589 15.89 -33.65 31.89
N ASN A 590 16.46 -34.61 32.60
CA ASN A 590 17.20 -34.35 33.83
C ASN A 590 18.50 -33.56 33.57
N ALA A 591 19.20 -33.84 32.46
CA ALA A 591 20.37 -33.09 32.05
C ALA A 591 20.00 -31.64 31.67
N LEU A 592 18.92 -31.44 30.91
CA LEU A 592 18.44 -30.11 30.52
C LEU A 592 17.97 -29.30 31.73
N HIS A 593 17.25 -29.93 32.66
CA HIS A 593 16.82 -29.29 33.91
C HIS A 593 18.02 -28.87 34.77
N SER A 594 19.07 -29.70 34.83
CA SER A 594 20.31 -29.35 35.53
C SER A 594 21.03 -28.16 34.88
N ALA A 595 21.11 -28.13 33.55
CA ALA A 595 21.75 -27.07 32.79
C ALA A 595 20.99 -25.73 32.94
N LEU A 596 19.66 -25.78 32.90
CA LEU A 596 18.80 -24.61 33.08
C LEU A 596 18.95 -24.01 34.49
N ASN A 597 19.00 -24.86 35.52
CA ASN A 597 19.20 -24.42 36.90
C ASN A 597 20.58 -23.76 37.09
N THR A 598 21.65 -24.31 36.50
CA THR A 598 22.96 -23.65 36.53
C THR A 598 22.96 -22.29 35.82
N HIS A 599 22.24 -22.16 34.71
CA HIS A 599 22.15 -20.89 33.98
C HIS A 599 21.30 -19.85 34.73
N MET A 600 20.25 -20.29 35.44
CA MET A 600 19.47 -19.45 36.34
C MET A 600 20.30 -18.96 37.54
N ASP A 601 21.09 -19.83 38.15
CA ASP A 601 22.00 -19.45 39.25
C ASP A 601 23.08 -18.47 38.78
N GLU A 602 23.61 -18.65 37.57
CA GLU A 602 24.59 -17.72 37.00
C GLU A 602 23.96 -16.35 36.69
N SER A 603 22.76 -16.32 36.11
CA SER A 603 21.99 -15.08 35.91
C SER A 603 21.66 -14.39 37.23
N LYS A 604 21.29 -15.15 38.27
CA LYS A 604 21.02 -14.61 39.61
C LYS A 604 22.25 -13.94 40.23
N ARG A 605 23.44 -14.56 40.09
CA ARG A 605 24.71 -13.95 40.52
C ARG A 605 25.04 -12.67 39.76
N LYS A 606 24.76 -12.60 38.46
CA LYS A 606 24.95 -11.37 37.66
C LYS A 606 24.01 -10.25 38.13
N VAL A 607 22.76 -10.58 38.50
CA VAL A 607 21.81 -9.61 39.07
C VAL A 607 22.26 -9.14 40.46
N GLU A 608 22.74 -10.04 41.31
CA GLU A 608 23.29 -9.70 42.63
C GLU A 608 24.55 -8.81 42.51
N ASP A 609 25.44 -9.09 41.55
CA ASP A 609 26.60 -8.23 41.25
C ASP A 609 26.15 -6.83 40.82
N VAL A 610 25.19 -6.72 39.90
CA VAL A 610 24.63 -5.44 39.46
C VAL A 610 23.98 -4.68 40.63
N SER A 611 23.21 -5.37 41.48
CA SER A 611 22.61 -4.77 42.68
C SER A 611 23.68 -4.26 43.66
N SER A 612 24.77 -4.99 43.84
CA SER A 612 25.89 -4.55 44.67
C SER A 612 26.59 -3.31 44.09
N ARG A 613 26.71 -3.21 42.76
CA ARG A 613 27.27 -2.03 42.09
C ARG A 613 26.35 -0.82 42.18
N VAL A 614 25.04 -1.02 42.12
CA VAL A 614 24.03 0.04 42.32
C VAL A 614 24.10 0.60 43.75
N THR A 615 24.10 -0.24 44.77
CA THR A 615 24.25 0.23 46.17
C THR A 615 25.59 0.93 46.43
N GLN A 616 26.67 0.49 45.76
CA GLN A 616 27.95 1.19 45.78
C GLN A 616 27.83 2.59 45.16
N LEU A 617 27.14 2.71 44.02
CA LEU A 617 26.85 3.98 43.35
C LEU A 617 26.01 4.91 44.22
N GLU A 618 24.96 4.40 44.87
CA GLU A 618 24.14 5.18 45.82
C GLU A 618 24.99 5.74 46.97
N SER A 619 25.94 4.96 47.50
CA SER A 619 26.88 5.45 48.52
C SER A 619 27.83 6.54 48.01
N ILE A 620 28.18 6.52 46.72
CA ILE A 620 29.02 7.54 46.08
C ILE A 620 28.19 8.81 45.89
N VAL A 621 26.96 8.69 45.40
CA VAL A 621 26.02 9.81 45.23
C VAL A 621 25.75 10.49 46.59
N GLY A 622 25.47 9.73 47.64
CA GLY A 622 25.25 10.30 48.98
C GLY A 622 26.48 11.03 49.56
N ARG A 623 27.70 10.56 49.25
CA ARG A 623 28.94 11.29 49.62
C ARG A 623 29.14 12.56 48.79
N LEU A 624 28.69 12.55 47.55
CA LEU A 624 28.73 13.73 46.69
C LEU A 624 27.76 14.80 47.19
N ASP A 625 26.56 14.42 47.57
CA ASP A 625 25.55 15.32 48.15
C ASP A 625 26.04 15.97 49.45
N GLN A 626 26.61 15.19 50.38
CA GLN A 626 27.23 15.76 51.59
C GLN A 626 28.33 16.79 51.27
N LYS A 627 29.07 16.57 50.18
CA LYS A 627 30.16 17.46 49.78
C LYS A 627 29.64 18.72 49.08
N ILE A 628 28.56 18.59 48.31
CA ILE A 628 27.82 19.71 47.72
C ILE A 628 27.22 20.58 48.82
N ASP A 629 26.58 19.99 49.83
CA ASP A 629 26.03 20.72 50.97
C ASP A 629 27.10 21.44 51.78
N SER A 630 28.25 20.79 52.02
CA SER A 630 29.42 21.40 52.67
C SER A 630 29.97 22.60 51.90
N MET A 631 30.01 22.49 50.56
CA MET A 631 30.44 23.57 49.68
C MET A 631 29.42 24.73 49.71
N LEU A 632 28.12 24.43 49.63
CA LEU A 632 27.05 25.42 49.75
C LEU A 632 27.07 26.15 51.08
N THR A 633 27.34 25.46 52.20
CA THR A 633 27.49 26.12 53.51
C THR A 633 28.71 27.05 53.54
N LYS A 634 29.85 26.61 53.01
CA LYS A 634 31.06 27.45 52.92
C LYS A 634 30.83 28.69 52.03
N THR A 635 30.15 28.54 50.90
CA THR A 635 29.82 29.65 50.01
C THR A 635 28.84 30.61 50.66
N ASN A 636 27.83 30.12 51.39
CA ASN A 636 26.90 30.95 52.16
C ASN A 636 27.60 31.71 53.30
N HIS A 637 28.58 31.10 53.97
CA HIS A 637 29.41 31.78 54.97
C HIS A 637 30.32 32.86 54.36
N LEU A 638 30.87 32.64 53.17
CA LEU A 638 31.66 33.64 52.44
C LEU A 638 30.78 34.81 51.96
N LEU A 639 29.58 34.54 51.46
CA LEU A 639 28.59 35.56 51.10
C LEU A 639 28.12 36.37 52.31
N ALA A 640 27.98 35.74 53.48
CA ALA A 640 27.66 36.43 54.73
C ALA A 640 28.83 37.32 55.22
N ALA A 641 30.08 36.87 55.08
CA ALA A 641 31.26 37.66 55.39
C ALA A 641 31.43 38.87 54.47
N GLN A 642 31.03 38.75 53.20
CA GLN A 642 31.06 39.87 52.23
C GLN A 642 30.00 40.95 52.54
N ARG A 643 28.85 40.57 53.12
CA ARG A 643 27.80 41.51 53.55
C ARG A 643 28.13 42.25 54.85
N ALA A 644 29.07 41.76 55.66
CA ALA A 644 29.48 42.39 56.92
C ALA A 644 30.53 43.50 56.74
N GLY A 645 31.02 43.73 55.51
CA GLY A 645 32.14 44.63 55.24
C GLY A 645 31.87 45.68 54.17
N GLN A 646 30.85 46.53 54.33
CA GLN A 646 30.87 47.87 53.72
C GLN A 646 29.95 48.88 54.45
N PRO A 647 30.37 50.15 54.62
CA PRO A 647 29.76 51.10 55.56
C PRO A 647 28.72 52.04 54.93
N THR A 648 27.82 52.52 55.77
CA THR A 648 26.69 53.43 55.49
C THR A 648 27.08 54.91 55.37
N ALA A 649 26.47 55.65 54.41
CA ALA A 649 26.04 57.07 54.44
C ALA A 649 25.88 57.58 52.97
N HIS A 650 24.97 58.45 52.51
CA HIS A 650 23.85 59.23 53.07
C HIS A 650 23.08 59.89 51.90
N ARG A 651 21.78 60.18 52.11
CA ARG A 651 20.83 61.14 51.48
C ARG A 651 19.60 60.42 50.93
N GLY A 652 18.36 60.81 51.23
CA GLY A 652 17.86 62.06 51.77
C GLY A 652 16.50 62.30 51.09
N ASP A 653 15.47 62.37 51.92
CA ASP A 653 14.21 63.08 51.74
C ASP A 653 12.99 62.50 50.99
N MET A 654 11.91 62.58 51.77
CA MET A 654 10.52 62.94 51.46
C MET A 654 9.50 61.88 50.99
N ALA A 655 8.73 61.48 52.00
CA ALA A 655 7.32 61.86 52.18
C ALA A 655 6.21 60.98 51.56
N GLN A 656 5.53 60.33 52.51
CA GLN A 656 4.09 60.42 52.77
C GLN A 656 3.12 59.33 52.29
N ARG A 657 2.41 58.84 53.33
CA ARG A 657 0.98 58.47 53.44
C ARG A 657 0.55 57.01 53.24
N HIS A 658 0.47 56.36 54.41
CA HIS A 658 -0.74 55.80 55.05
C HIS A 658 -1.50 54.58 54.48
N LYS A 659 -1.58 53.60 55.39
CA LYS A 659 -2.68 52.68 55.76
C LYS A 659 -2.73 51.28 55.10
N SER A 660 -2.52 50.29 55.96
CA SER A 660 -2.94 48.87 55.88
C SER A 660 -4.48 48.73 55.86
N PRO A 661 -5.11 47.53 55.76
CA PRO A 661 -4.53 46.18 55.86
C PRO A 661 -5.11 45.06 54.94
N ARG A 662 -4.41 43.91 55.02
CA ARG A 662 -4.90 42.51 55.14
C ARG A 662 -4.94 41.57 53.92
N ALA A 663 -4.14 40.50 54.10
CA ALA A 663 -4.37 39.08 53.81
C ALA A 663 -4.16 38.52 52.39
N GLY A 664 -3.23 37.54 52.30
CA GLY A 664 -3.59 36.21 51.81
C GLY A 664 -2.87 35.66 50.57
N VAL A 665 -1.69 35.06 50.80
CA VAL A 665 -1.19 33.74 50.29
C VAL A 665 -1.03 33.54 48.75
N PRO A 666 0.02 32.80 48.30
CA PRO A 666 0.72 33.11 47.05
C PRO A 666 0.46 32.12 45.91
N GLY A 667 0.69 32.61 44.69
CA GLY A 667 0.85 31.83 43.47
C GLY A 667 2.21 32.11 42.83
N SER A 668 2.89 31.05 42.41
CA SER A 668 4.12 31.04 41.63
C SER A 668 3.80 31.08 40.13
N THR A 669 4.42 32.01 39.38
CA THR A 669 4.73 31.82 37.95
C THR A 669 5.90 32.71 37.54
N SER A 670 6.91 32.08 36.94
CA SER A 670 7.71 32.48 35.76
C SER A 670 8.18 33.94 35.60
N ARG A 671 9.48 34.10 35.30
CA ARG A 671 9.90 34.66 34.01
C ARG A 671 11.39 34.51 33.70
N SER A 672 11.59 33.99 32.49
CA SER A 672 12.73 34.01 31.58
C SER A 672 13.42 35.37 31.39
N VAL A 673 14.72 35.34 31.08
CA VAL A 673 15.42 36.41 30.36
C VAL A 673 16.21 35.79 29.19
N LEU A 674 15.86 36.23 27.98
CA LEU A 674 16.58 36.04 26.72
C LEU A 674 17.64 37.15 26.57
N LEU A 675 18.77 36.87 25.90
CA LEU A 675 19.44 37.80 24.97
C LEU A 675 20.59 37.08 24.19
N THR A 676 20.27 36.77 22.92
CA THR A 676 21.07 36.78 21.65
C THR A 676 22.50 36.20 21.53
N PRO A 677 22.82 35.44 20.45
CA PRO A 677 24.15 34.93 20.14
C PRO A 677 24.93 35.77 19.09
N SER A 678 26.26 35.72 19.17
CA SER A 678 27.21 36.18 18.14
C SER A 678 28.01 35.00 17.59
N THR A 679 28.27 35.06 16.31
CA THR A 679 28.82 34.06 15.38
C THR A 679 30.30 33.68 15.55
N ALA A 680 30.60 32.46 15.08
CA ALA A 680 31.83 31.98 14.43
C ALA A 680 33.04 31.55 15.30
N CYS A 681 33.29 30.22 15.33
CA CYS A 681 34.46 29.53 14.75
C CYS A 681 34.60 28.12 15.33
N MET A 682 34.48 27.08 14.49
CA MET A 682 34.89 25.70 14.80
C MET A 682 36.26 25.40 14.17
N PRO A 683 37.15 24.69 14.90
CA PRO A 683 38.13 23.77 14.32
C PRO A 683 37.74 22.29 14.58
N PRO A 684 38.37 21.31 13.90
CA PRO A 684 37.81 19.98 13.61
C PRO A 684 37.97 18.97 14.78
N PRO A 685 37.29 17.80 14.74
CA PRO A 685 37.41 16.80 15.80
C PRO A 685 38.72 16.03 15.70
N VAL A 686 39.36 15.88 16.86
CA VAL A 686 40.50 15.01 17.11
C VAL A 686 40.00 13.59 17.32
N SER A 687 40.61 12.65 16.60
CA SER A 687 40.50 11.20 16.75
C SER A 687 40.94 10.75 18.15
N LEU A 688 40.11 9.94 18.81
CA LEU A 688 40.53 9.14 19.97
C LEU A 688 40.16 7.68 19.72
N ASP A 689 41.21 6.87 19.69
CA ASP A 689 41.24 5.44 19.52
C ASP A 689 40.45 4.69 20.61
N ALA A 690 39.72 3.66 20.19
CA ALA A 690 39.09 2.68 21.07
C ALA A 690 40.07 1.52 21.36
N PRO A 691 40.12 0.97 22.59
CA PRO A 691 40.92 -0.21 22.88
C PRO A 691 40.17 -1.50 22.51
N GLU A 692 40.86 -2.39 21.80
CA GLU A 692 40.42 -3.76 21.47
C GLU A 692 40.31 -4.63 22.73
N LEU A 693 39.20 -5.35 22.86
CA LEU A 693 39.02 -6.45 23.82
C LEU A 693 38.72 -7.75 23.03
N GLY A 694 39.60 -8.73 23.22
CA GLY A 694 39.75 -9.92 22.39
C GLY A 694 38.67 -10.99 22.53
N ALA A 695 38.49 -11.73 21.43
CA ALA A 695 37.66 -12.92 21.32
C ALA A 695 38.31 -14.16 21.96
N PRO A 696 37.54 -15.11 22.52
CA PRO A 696 38.07 -16.38 23.01
C PRO A 696 38.23 -17.41 21.89
N ASN A 697 39.38 -18.09 21.91
CA ASN A 697 39.73 -19.24 21.08
C ASN A 697 38.93 -20.50 21.47
N VAL A 698 38.38 -21.23 20.50
CA VAL A 698 37.96 -22.64 20.63
C VAL A 698 38.52 -23.44 19.43
N PRO A 699 39.06 -24.66 19.61
CA PRO A 699 39.88 -25.34 18.61
C PRO A 699 39.07 -26.24 17.66
N ILE A 700 39.45 -26.23 16.38
CA ILE A 700 38.94 -27.12 15.33
C ILE A 700 39.84 -28.37 15.24
N PRO A 701 39.32 -29.60 15.22
CA PRO A 701 40.14 -30.80 15.05
C PRO A 701 40.56 -31.00 13.59
N ARG A 702 41.86 -31.30 13.41
CA ARG A 702 42.48 -31.71 12.15
C ARG A 702 42.07 -33.14 11.79
N LEU A 703 41.60 -33.35 10.56
CA LEU A 703 41.57 -34.66 9.89
C LEU A 703 42.68 -34.70 8.84
N SER A 704 43.43 -35.81 8.87
CA SER A 704 44.64 -36.09 8.12
C SER A 704 44.38 -36.45 6.66
N ILE A 705 45.28 -36.00 5.79
CA ILE A 705 45.37 -36.33 4.36
C ILE A 705 46.05 -37.69 4.19
N GLY A 706 45.46 -38.55 3.36
CA GLY A 706 46.13 -39.67 2.68
C GLY A 706 46.17 -39.41 1.17
N GLN A 707 47.38 -39.39 0.62
CA GLN A 707 47.74 -39.09 -0.78
C GLN A 707 47.24 -40.12 -1.79
N VAL A 708 46.86 -39.69 -3.01
CA VAL A 708 47.41 -40.17 -4.30
C VAL A 708 47.36 -39.02 -5.32
N SER A 709 48.43 -38.90 -6.13
CA SER A 709 48.73 -37.81 -7.07
C SER A 709 48.65 -38.33 -8.55
N PRO A 710 48.97 -37.56 -9.62
CA PRO A 710 48.03 -37.23 -10.70
C PRO A 710 48.51 -37.66 -12.12
N ALA A 711 47.68 -37.46 -13.16
CA ALA A 711 48.18 -37.34 -14.54
C ALA A 711 47.18 -36.65 -15.50
N HIS A 712 47.68 -35.57 -16.15
CA HIS A 712 47.43 -35.07 -17.52
C HIS A 712 45.98 -34.85 -18.01
N GLY A 713 45.57 -33.75 -18.64
CA GLY A 713 46.29 -32.69 -19.37
C GLY A 713 45.61 -32.45 -20.73
N ALA A 714 45.39 -31.18 -21.07
CA ALA A 714 45.06 -30.60 -22.39
C ALA A 714 43.61 -30.63 -22.92
N GLY A 715 43.06 -29.44 -23.22
CA GLY A 715 42.07 -29.22 -24.29
C GLY A 715 42.76 -29.17 -25.67
N PRO A 716 42.23 -28.49 -26.72
CA PRO A 716 40.95 -27.79 -26.89
C PRO A 716 40.25 -28.04 -28.27
N SER A 717 39.18 -27.26 -28.53
CA SER A 717 38.77 -26.65 -29.82
C SER A 717 37.89 -27.39 -30.87
N HIS A 718 36.82 -26.67 -31.24
CA HIS A 718 36.24 -26.38 -32.57
C HIS A 718 35.63 -27.45 -33.52
N HIS A 719 34.51 -27.00 -34.11
CA HIS A 719 33.94 -27.24 -35.45
C HIS A 719 32.78 -28.25 -35.67
N GLU A 720 31.62 -27.65 -35.97
CA GLU A 720 30.75 -27.84 -37.15
C GLU A 720 30.10 -29.19 -37.54
N ARG A 721 28.81 -29.02 -37.91
CA ARG A 721 27.98 -29.73 -38.91
C ARG A 721 27.26 -31.03 -38.50
N GLY A 722 25.92 -30.96 -38.62
CA GLY A 722 25.23 -31.73 -39.66
C GLY A 722 24.07 -32.64 -39.24
N ALA A 723 22.85 -32.18 -39.55
CA ALA A 723 21.74 -32.92 -40.17
C ALA A 723 20.95 -34.01 -39.40
N GLU A 724 19.75 -34.28 -39.94
CA GLU A 724 18.67 -35.22 -39.56
C GLU A 724 17.73 -34.70 -38.44
N GLY A 725 16.48 -34.29 -38.67
CA GLY A 725 15.61 -34.40 -39.84
C GLY A 725 14.88 -35.74 -39.89
N ASP A 726 13.81 -35.92 -39.10
CA ASP A 726 12.74 -36.85 -39.44
C ASP A 726 11.40 -36.38 -38.85
N GLY A 727 10.43 -36.21 -39.74
CA GLY A 727 9.05 -35.89 -39.42
C GLY A 727 8.21 -37.16 -39.26
N LEU A 728 7.12 -37.04 -38.51
CA LEU A 728 6.02 -38.00 -38.55
C LEU A 728 4.71 -37.24 -38.52
N SER A 729 4.02 -37.34 -39.65
CA SER A 729 2.66 -36.87 -39.90
C SER A 729 1.68 -38.00 -39.61
N ARG A 730 0.63 -37.69 -38.86
CA ARG A 730 -0.76 -38.04 -39.17
C ARG A 730 -1.72 -37.13 -38.42
#